data_AF-A0A813IJ76-F1
#
_entry.id   AF-A0A813IJ76-F1
#
_cell.length_a   1.000
_cell.length_b   1.000
_cell.length_c   1.000
_cell.angle_alpha   90.00
_cell.angle_beta   90.00
_cell.angle_gamma   90.00
#
_symmetry.space_group_name_H-M   'P 1'
#
loop_
_entity.id
_entity.type
_entity.pdbx_description
1 polymer ?
#
loop_
_entity_poly.entity_id
_entity_poly.type
_entity_poly.pdbx_seq_one_letter_code
_entity_poly.pdbx_strand_id
1 'polypeptide(L)'
;MLAGPLPDPAQLKQELCWVQVRPPASEKIAASGDWHIWPHMQSKENWKQTMGAKATEVEAFLEQRKVWVDTCEVCSRVGRGMRGGMGAHVGGPHHFKDLGRMLADGVDVGQARRDFWQQWNIPRGALRFNHVDGVVEMWKGDPPAPTQAAAAAVGAAGALLPVSHQLVVSGAMPQGDLSLDQCPEPNRWTKLGEAIGMPTQIDGDFNSCPFLASKSQWKQASALPALRVEKFLHAKNIYPQCMLCPTGVGFAVHVPAEKHMKKLCENLHEGIPLREVAAQFWQVWRVSGGAIRYNHLHGTVELCKGEPPAGQAALPGLPIQPPAQGCPQPQLQLQLQQQASGPEQPGVSDPSALSEENVWCLIRPRASMPTSVGGDCEAYPHYASRTTFKAAMTPAATEIVKILGRQPIAIDPECKVCERCRGYEEHLGADKHYRAVYEKLNGKGAVEPLRELMWQQWRIRGGWVRINEFDGEIEMSRGDPEPGEARLPSSAMVQTWTILQLLFVAVSAAYESCWLDGSECELSLRQLRVKTSSVPTSQASQELDPVPADLDEKEGPEDSLDKLDQNNTLTDERDLELTDLPLPGGWGEAASAEEHLKILMDYYPPPRRSGYCGGGIYFATSPEATGRKAIGPDSQKGFILKATVKLGKVKQMGSQCDRSMSGGQLKGSGFDSIHFNPGDGDEYVVYSSSNVISQVEAKAPSIEAALQAAKMPNESWACKVCNGRSMMAGVKQHLLSASHMRLVAVAAGFTGATLGADEPRPVEQVFKSATGQQLTLDHLNLELKETLSGTGTGDMSAGPVAMARWHESQEQWERKLHRQRGVFFWECSNTQWFFEDEPKCWRKGFEGGRAYWQHDVTNERFFEPEPSKEKVQQWF
;
A
#
# COMPACT_ATOMS: atom_id res chain seq x y z
N MET A 1 -11.98 38.11 10.24
CA MET A 1 -12.94 37.00 10.01
C MET A 1 -12.60 35.87 10.97
N LEU A 2 -13.59 35.18 11.52
CA LEU A 2 -13.54 34.48 12.82
C LEU A 2 -12.48 33.36 12.88
N ALA A 3 -11.28 33.69 13.38
CA ALA A 3 -10.18 32.75 13.64
C ALA A 3 -10.34 32.00 14.99
N GLY A 4 -11.57 31.64 15.36
CA GLY A 4 -11.87 30.95 16.61
C GLY A 4 -12.45 29.56 16.37
N PRO A 5 -12.63 28.72 17.40
CA PRO A 5 -13.34 27.45 17.29
C PRO A 5 -14.78 27.64 16.77
N LEU A 6 -15.38 26.58 16.23
CA LEU A 6 -16.79 26.60 15.85
C LEU A 6 -17.66 26.87 17.09
N PRO A 7 -18.63 27.80 17.03
CA PRO A 7 -19.44 28.15 18.19
C PRO A 7 -20.34 26.98 18.62
N ASP A 8 -20.77 26.97 19.87
CA ASP A 8 -21.80 26.03 20.29
C ASP A 8 -23.15 26.41 19.64
N PRO A 9 -23.97 25.45 19.16
CA PRO A 9 -25.29 25.78 18.60
C PRO A 9 -26.16 26.65 19.49
N ALA A 10 -26.04 26.51 20.82
CA ALA A 10 -26.80 27.31 21.78
C ALA A 10 -26.44 28.80 21.75
N GLN A 11 -25.24 29.14 21.25
CA GLN A 11 -24.73 30.52 21.15
C GLN A 11 -25.19 31.21 19.86
N LEU A 12 -25.85 30.50 18.95
CA LEU A 12 -26.39 31.12 17.75
C LEU A 12 -27.51 32.10 18.12
N LYS A 13 -27.43 33.32 17.56
CA LYS A 13 -28.40 34.39 17.80
C LYS A 13 -29.74 34.13 17.13
N GLN A 14 -29.75 33.35 16.05
CA GLN A 14 -30.93 33.04 15.26
C GLN A 14 -31.36 31.61 15.55
N GLU A 15 -32.66 31.44 15.80
CA GLU A 15 -33.31 30.14 15.97
C GLU A 15 -34.07 29.78 14.70
N LEU A 16 -34.28 28.49 14.47
CA LEU A 16 -35.07 27.97 13.36
C LEU A 16 -34.57 28.35 11.94
N CYS A 17 -33.27 28.58 11.78
CA CYS A 17 -32.62 28.74 10.48
C CYS A 17 -31.19 28.20 10.47
N TRP A 18 -30.66 27.93 9.27
CA TRP A 18 -29.25 27.61 9.09
C TRP A 18 -28.44 28.90 9.13
N VAL A 19 -27.55 29.01 10.12
CA VAL A 19 -26.65 30.15 10.31
C VAL A 19 -25.28 29.77 9.77
N GLN A 20 -24.76 30.55 8.81
CA GLN A 20 -23.40 30.37 8.32
C GLN A 20 -22.38 30.74 9.39
N VAL A 21 -21.66 29.75 9.91
CA VAL A 21 -20.62 29.93 10.93
C VAL A 21 -19.22 29.93 10.34
N ARG A 22 -19.05 29.38 9.13
CA ARG A 22 -17.84 29.51 8.32
C ARG A 22 -18.18 29.90 6.89
N PRO A 23 -17.48 30.89 6.30
CA PRO A 23 -17.65 31.22 4.90
C PRO A 23 -17.10 30.11 3.99
N PRO A 24 -17.30 30.22 2.67
CA PRO A 24 -16.68 29.32 1.69
C PRO A 24 -15.15 29.26 1.80
N ALA A 25 -14.55 28.20 1.24
CA ALA A 25 -13.11 27.94 1.18
C ALA A 25 -12.33 28.97 0.35
N SER A 26 -12.98 29.58 -0.64
CA SER A 26 -12.44 30.70 -1.40
C SER A 26 -13.60 31.59 -1.87
N GLU A 27 -13.32 32.84 -2.25
CA GLU A 27 -14.31 33.68 -2.94
C GLU A 27 -14.47 33.23 -4.40
N LYS A 28 -15.65 33.41 -4.97
CA LYS A 28 -15.89 33.13 -6.39
C LYS A 28 -15.19 34.20 -7.24
N ILE A 29 -14.54 33.78 -8.34
CA ILE A 29 -13.95 34.73 -9.30
C ILE A 29 -15.00 35.37 -10.23
N ALA A 30 -16.21 34.82 -10.29
CA ALA A 30 -17.32 35.33 -11.09
C ALA A 30 -18.66 35.17 -10.36
N ALA A 31 -19.64 36.02 -10.67
CA ALA A 31 -20.97 36.00 -10.04
C ALA A 31 -21.78 34.75 -10.38
N SER A 32 -21.58 34.21 -11.58
CA SER A 32 -22.22 32.99 -12.08
C SER A 32 -21.22 32.18 -12.90
N GLY A 33 -21.46 30.89 -13.02
CA GLY A 33 -20.59 29.96 -13.74
C GLY A 33 -20.65 28.57 -13.12
N ASP A 34 -19.90 27.66 -13.72
CA ASP A 34 -19.75 26.30 -13.23
C ASP A 34 -18.78 26.25 -12.04
N TRP A 35 -18.34 25.04 -11.69
CA TRP A 35 -17.44 24.81 -10.56
C TRP A 35 -16.05 25.46 -10.73
N HIS A 36 -15.63 25.81 -11.94
CA HIS A 36 -14.32 26.44 -12.20
C HIS A 36 -14.19 27.85 -11.61
N ILE A 37 -15.31 28.49 -11.26
CA ILE A 37 -15.29 29.84 -10.67
C ILE A 37 -14.78 29.86 -9.23
N TRP A 38 -14.53 28.69 -8.61
CA TRP A 38 -13.97 28.58 -7.27
C TRP A 38 -12.47 28.28 -7.31
N PRO A 39 -11.60 29.20 -6.86
CA PRO A 39 -10.15 29.00 -6.83
C PRO A 39 -9.68 27.69 -6.17
N HIS A 40 -10.37 27.25 -5.11
CA HIS A 40 -10.02 25.99 -4.44
C HIS A 40 -10.31 24.74 -5.27
N MET A 41 -11.16 24.84 -6.30
CA MET A 41 -11.46 23.75 -7.22
C MET A 41 -10.47 23.66 -8.39
N GLN A 42 -9.64 24.68 -8.61
CA GLN A 42 -8.77 24.76 -9.80
C GLN A 42 -7.52 23.88 -9.70
N SER A 43 -7.10 23.50 -8.49
CA SER A 43 -5.97 22.58 -8.29
C SER A 43 -6.19 21.66 -7.09
N LYS A 44 -5.59 20.47 -7.13
CA LYS A 44 -5.66 19.51 -6.03
C LYS A 44 -4.97 20.03 -4.77
N GLU A 45 -3.92 20.81 -4.94
CA GLU A 45 -3.15 21.41 -3.88
C GLU A 45 -3.96 22.49 -3.16
N ASN A 46 -4.60 23.41 -3.90
CA ASN A 46 -5.49 24.42 -3.33
C ASN A 46 -6.70 23.77 -2.64
N TRP A 47 -7.28 22.76 -3.28
CA TRP A 47 -8.35 21.96 -2.70
C TRP A 47 -7.93 21.36 -1.36
N LYS A 48 -6.82 20.62 -1.34
CA LYS A 48 -6.30 19.96 -0.14
C LYS A 48 -6.04 20.95 0.98
N GLN A 49 -5.43 22.09 0.67
CA GLN A 49 -5.09 23.11 1.66
C GLN A 49 -6.33 23.77 2.25
N THR A 50 -7.31 24.13 1.43
CA THR A 50 -8.46 24.93 1.86
C THR A 50 -9.62 24.06 2.37
N MET A 51 -10.04 23.07 1.59
CA MET A 51 -11.14 22.16 1.94
C MET A 51 -10.72 21.17 3.01
N GLY A 52 -9.48 20.66 2.93
CA GLY A 52 -8.94 19.78 3.97
C GLY A 52 -8.92 20.47 5.34
N ALA A 53 -8.43 21.71 5.42
CA ALA A 53 -8.41 22.47 6.68
C ALA A 53 -9.80 22.69 7.28
N LYS A 54 -10.79 23.05 6.45
CA LYS A 54 -12.18 23.23 6.90
C LYS A 54 -12.83 21.92 7.35
N ALA A 55 -12.60 20.84 6.62
CA ALA A 55 -13.09 19.52 6.98
C ALA A 55 -12.45 19.02 8.30
N THR A 56 -11.15 19.27 8.52
CA THR A 56 -10.48 18.98 9.80
C THR A 56 -11.08 19.78 10.96
N GLU A 57 -11.42 21.05 10.74
CA GLU A 57 -12.08 21.87 11.77
C GLU A 57 -13.45 21.30 12.17
N VAL A 58 -14.26 20.87 11.18
CA VAL A 58 -15.56 20.22 11.42
C VAL A 58 -15.37 18.88 12.13
N GLU A 59 -14.40 18.07 11.71
CA GLU A 59 -14.07 16.80 12.33
C GLU A 59 -13.74 16.95 13.81
N ALA A 60 -12.81 17.86 14.16
CA ALA A 60 -12.43 18.12 15.54
C ALA A 60 -13.62 18.59 16.39
N PHE A 61 -14.50 19.43 15.83
CA PHE A 61 -15.70 19.91 16.52
C PHE A 61 -16.73 18.80 16.79
N LEU A 62 -16.92 17.89 15.83
CA LEU A 62 -17.81 16.74 15.96
C LEU A 62 -17.25 15.71 16.95
N GLU A 63 -15.94 15.45 16.90
CA GLU A 63 -15.25 14.55 17.82
C GLU A 63 -15.33 15.04 19.27
N GLN A 64 -15.16 16.35 19.51
CA GLN A 64 -15.36 16.97 20.84
C GLN A 64 -16.77 16.69 21.41
N ARG A 65 -17.76 16.48 20.52
CA ARG A 65 -19.17 16.18 20.87
C ARG A 65 -19.52 14.70 20.77
N LYS A 66 -18.51 13.83 20.59
CA LYS A 66 -18.66 12.38 20.45
C LYS A 66 -19.53 11.98 19.25
N VAL A 67 -19.51 12.79 18.19
CA VAL A 67 -20.15 12.48 16.91
C VAL A 67 -19.07 12.02 15.95
N TRP A 68 -19.13 10.74 15.57
CA TRP A 68 -18.16 10.14 14.66
C TRP A 68 -18.60 10.33 13.21
N VAL A 69 -17.68 10.77 12.36
CA VAL A 69 -17.88 10.81 10.92
C VAL A 69 -17.29 9.54 10.33
N ASP A 70 -18.12 8.62 9.87
CA ASP A 70 -17.72 7.34 9.28
C ASP A 70 -18.02 7.24 7.78
N THR A 71 -18.83 8.18 7.28
CA THR A 71 -19.35 8.19 5.92
C THR A 71 -19.15 9.56 5.30
N CYS A 72 -18.95 9.56 3.98
CA CYS A 72 -18.90 10.77 3.18
C CYS A 72 -19.99 10.67 2.11
N GLU A 73 -20.89 11.65 2.08
CA GLU A 73 -22.06 11.64 1.18
C GLU A 73 -21.65 11.61 -0.30
N VAL A 74 -20.60 12.36 -0.67
CA VAL A 74 -20.07 12.38 -2.04
C VAL A 74 -19.49 11.02 -2.44
N CYS A 75 -18.60 10.47 -1.62
CA CYS A 75 -17.94 9.21 -1.95
C CYS A 75 -18.92 8.02 -1.90
N SER A 76 -19.90 8.04 -1.00
CA SER A 76 -20.91 6.98 -0.88
C SER A 76 -21.78 6.89 -2.14
N ARG A 77 -22.14 8.04 -2.74
CA ARG A 77 -22.89 8.08 -4.01
C ARG A 77 -22.16 7.44 -5.19
N VAL A 78 -20.83 7.36 -5.14
CA VAL A 78 -20.01 6.67 -6.15
C VAL A 78 -19.53 5.29 -5.68
N GLY A 79 -20.15 4.73 -4.64
CA GLY A 79 -19.86 3.40 -4.11
C GLY A 79 -18.51 3.28 -3.40
N ARG A 80 -18.00 4.39 -2.84
CA ARG A 80 -16.75 4.43 -2.07
C ARG A 80 -17.00 4.88 -0.64
N GLY A 81 -16.39 4.19 0.32
CA GLY A 81 -16.39 4.62 1.72
C GLY A 81 -15.39 5.74 1.99
N MET A 82 -15.49 6.33 3.17
CA MET A 82 -14.50 7.24 3.70
C MET A 82 -13.22 6.46 4.08
N ARG A 83 -12.04 7.04 3.85
CA ARG A 83 -10.75 6.45 4.27
C ARG A 83 -9.97 7.48 5.08
N GLY A 84 -9.64 7.13 6.32
CA GLY A 84 -9.05 8.08 7.27
C GLY A 84 -10.10 9.06 7.81
N GLY A 85 -9.62 10.06 8.55
CA GLY A 85 -10.47 11.13 9.08
C GLY A 85 -11.10 12.00 7.99
N MET A 86 -12.20 12.69 8.33
CA MET A 86 -12.94 13.56 7.42
C MET A 86 -12.04 14.63 6.77
N GLY A 87 -11.14 15.25 7.52
CA GLY A 87 -10.20 16.25 7.00
C GLY A 87 -9.26 15.69 5.93
N ALA A 88 -8.60 14.57 6.24
CA ALA A 88 -7.70 13.88 5.32
C ALA A 88 -8.45 13.30 4.11
N HIS A 89 -9.68 12.83 4.31
CA HIS A 89 -10.51 12.27 3.25
C HIS A 89 -11.01 13.34 2.29
N VAL A 90 -11.69 14.38 2.79
CA VAL A 90 -12.28 15.46 1.98
C VAL A 90 -11.17 16.21 1.26
N GLY A 91 -10.06 16.54 1.93
CA GLY A 91 -8.87 17.13 1.29
C GLY A 91 -8.10 16.18 0.36
N GLY A 92 -8.47 14.91 0.30
CA GLY A 92 -7.78 13.87 -0.46
C GLY A 92 -8.09 13.88 -1.96
N PRO A 93 -7.17 13.36 -2.80
CA PRO A 93 -7.33 13.38 -4.26
C PRO A 93 -8.48 12.50 -4.77
N HIS A 94 -8.88 11.49 -4.01
CA HIS A 94 -10.01 10.63 -4.36
C HIS A 94 -11.33 11.38 -4.23
N HIS A 95 -11.54 12.07 -3.11
CA HIS A 95 -12.75 12.85 -2.88
C HIS A 95 -12.87 13.98 -3.91
N PHE A 96 -11.78 14.72 -4.17
CA PHE A 96 -11.72 15.75 -5.21
C PHE A 96 -12.15 15.22 -6.58
N LYS A 97 -11.61 14.07 -6.99
CA LYS A 97 -11.93 13.45 -8.27
C LYS A 97 -13.39 12.97 -8.35
N ASP A 98 -13.93 12.51 -7.24
CA ASP A 98 -15.29 12.00 -7.17
C ASP A 98 -16.30 13.13 -7.25
N LEU A 99 -16.07 14.19 -6.47
CA LEU A 99 -16.86 15.41 -6.54
C LEU A 99 -16.82 16.02 -7.94
N GLY A 100 -15.63 16.16 -8.55
CA GLY A 100 -15.48 16.69 -9.90
C GLY A 100 -16.21 15.87 -10.98
N ARG A 101 -16.42 14.55 -10.78
CA ARG A 101 -17.23 13.74 -11.70
C ARG A 101 -18.73 14.00 -11.56
N MET A 102 -19.17 14.46 -10.39
CA MET A 102 -20.57 14.76 -10.12
C MET A 102 -20.93 16.21 -10.48
N LEU A 103 -19.93 17.09 -10.48
CA LEU A 103 -20.02 18.46 -10.99
C LEU A 103 -19.80 18.43 -12.51
N ALA A 104 -20.85 18.17 -13.28
CA ALA A 104 -20.75 18.25 -14.74
C ALA A 104 -20.44 19.68 -15.19
N ASP A 105 -19.61 19.81 -16.23
CA ASP A 105 -19.30 21.11 -16.84
C ASP A 105 -20.59 21.79 -17.30
N GLY A 106 -20.70 23.10 -17.03
CA GLY A 106 -21.90 23.89 -17.32
C GLY A 106 -23.05 23.75 -16.32
N VAL A 107 -22.93 22.92 -15.27
CA VAL A 107 -23.90 22.93 -14.16
C VAL A 107 -23.64 24.16 -13.30
N ASP A 108 -24.66 25.01 -13.15
CA ASP A 108 -24.59 26.17 -12.26
C ASP A 108 -24.21 25.73 -10.85
N VAL A 109 -23.18 26.38 -10.30
CA VAL A 109 -22.63 25.99 -9.00
C VAL A 109 -23.64 26.21 -7.86
N GLY A 110 -24.60 27.12 -8.04
CA GLY A 110 -25.69 27.34 -7.10
C GLY A 110 -26.63 26.13 -7.01
N GLN A 111 -26.87 25.45 -8.13
CA GLN A 111 -27.59 24.17 -8.13
C GLN A 111 -26.75 23.09 -7.47
N ALA A 112 -25.50 22.90 -7.89
CA ALA A 112 -24.64 21.88 -7.31
C ALA A 112 -24.53 22.01 -5.79
N ARG A 113 -24.34 23.23 -5.27
CA ARG A 113 -24.23 23.50 -3.83
C ARG A 113 -25.43 22.98 -3.03
N ARG A 114 -26.64 22.93 -3.60
CA ARG A 114 -27.84 22.40 -2.92
C ARG A 114 -27.77 20.89 -2.69
N ASP A 115 -27.06 20.16 -3.54
CA ASP A 115 -27.09 18.69 -3.59
C ASP A 115 -25.95 18.02 -2.80
N PHE A 116 -25.01 18.81 -2.28
CA PHE A 116 -23.76 18.34 -1.64
C PHE A 116 -23.61 18.78 -0.17
N TRP A 117 -24.72 18.96 0.54
CA TRP A 117 -24.70 19.13 2.00
C TRP A 117 -24.64 17.77 2.70
N GLN A 118 -23.72 17.62 3.64
CA GLN A 118 -23.73 16.56 4.63
C GLN A 118 -24.06 17.15 6.00
N GLN A 119 -25.01 16.54 6.72
CA GLN A 119 -25.57 17.05 7.97
C GLN A 119 -25.36 16.05 9.12
N TRP A 120 -25.10 16.59 10.31
CA TRP A 120 -25.03 15.85 11.57
C TRP A 120 -25.89 16.54 12.62
N ASN A 121 -26.66 15.75 13.37
CA ASN A 121 -27.35 16.22 14.56
C ASN A 121 -26.37 16.22 15.73
N ILE A 122 -26.30 17.32 16.47
CA ILE A 122 -25.38 17.52 17.60
C ILE A 122 -26.19 17.98 18.81
N PRO A 123 -25.68 17.86 20.04
CA PRO A 123 -26.39 18.38 21.21
C PRO A 123 -26.78 19.85 21.01
N ARG A 124 -28.07 20.16 21.22
CA ARG A 124 -28.67 21.50 21.11
C ARG A 124 -28.71 22.10 19.69
N GLY A 125 -28.48 21.30 18.65
CA GLY A 125 -28.42 21.83 17.29
C GLY A 125 -28.21 20.82 16.18
N ALA A 126 -27.85 21.35 15.01
CA ALA A 126 -27.27 20.58 13.93
C ALA A 126 -26.12 21.34 13.29
N LEU A 127 -25.23 20.61 12.63
CA LEU A 127 -24.16 21.15 11.81
C LEU A 127 -24.26 20.55 10.43
N ARG A 128 -24.02 21.33 9.38
CA ARG A 128 -23.86 20.84 8.02
C ARG A 128 -22.64 21.43 7.34
N PHE A 129 -21.99 20.60 6.52
CA PHE A 129 -20.81 20.92 5.74
C PHE A 129 -21.13 20.77 4.27
N ASN A 130 -20.78 21.77 3.46
CA ASN A 130 -20.94 21.69 2.02
C ASN A 130 -19.67 21.14 1.37
N HIS A 131 -19.80 20.03 0.65
CA HIS A 131 -18.65 19.40 0.00
C HIS A 131 -18.16 20.17 -1.24
N VAL A 132 -18.90 21.11 -1.81
CA VAL A 132 -18.43 21.89 -2.97
C VAL A 132 -17.53 23.02 -2.54
N ASP A 133 -17.96 23.81 -1.56
CA ASP A 133 -17.32 25.09 -1.22
C ASP A 133 -16.84 25.19 0.23
N GLY A 134 -17.02 24.15 1.06
CA GLY A 134 -16.54 24.10 2.43
C GLY A 134 -17.30 25.00 3.40
N VAL A 135 -18.46 25.54 3.00
CA VAL A 135 -19.29 26.31 3.90
C VAL A 135 -19.75 25.43 5.06
N VAL A 136 -19.67 25.97 6.27
CA VAL A 136 -20.20 25.34 7.48
C VAL A 136 -21.37 26.17 7.97
N GLU A 137 -22.51 25.50 8.14
CA GLU A 137 -23.70 26.09 8.72
C GLU A 137 -24.14 25.31 9.95
N MET A 138 -24.74 26.01 10.90
CA MET A 138 -25.25 25.42 12.12
C MET A 138 -26.68 25.87 12.38
N TRP A 139 -27.44 25.01 13.05
CA TRP A 139 -28.83 25.22 13.42
C TRP A 139 -28.96 25.14 14.93
N LYS A 140 -29.74 26.04 15.54
CA LYS A 140 -30.06 26.01 16.98
C LYS A 140 -31.38 25.29 17.23
N GLY A 141 -31.34 24.26 18.07
CA GLY A 141 -32.47 23.35 18.31
C GLY A 141 -32.52 22.18 17.32
N ASP A 142 -33.67 21.52 17.23
CA ASP A 142 -33.84 20.41 16.29
C ASP A 142 -33.97 20.95 14.86
N PRO A 143 -33.11 20.54 13.91
CA PRO A 143 -33.28 20.93 12.51
C PRO A 143 -34.55 20.28 11.95
N PRO A 144 -35.19 20.88 10.93
CA PRO A 144 -36.22 20.20 10.18
C PRO A 144 -35.66 18.87 9.66
N ALA A 145 -36.49 17.82 9.67
CA ALA A 145 -36.10 16.53 9.12
C ALA A 145 -35.55 16.73 7.69
N PRO A 146 -34.57 15.93 7.22
CA PRO A 146 -33.97 16.07 5.88
C PRO A 146 -34.91 15.90 4.67
N THR A 147 -36.23 16.00 4.87
CA THR A 147 -37.27 15.88 3.85
C THR A 147 -37.92 17.24 3.56
N GLN A 148 -38.00 17.59 2.27
CA GLN A 148 -38.91 18.58 1.67
C GLN A 148 -38.65 20.09 1.85
N ALA A 149 -37.53 20.55 2.42
CA ALA A 149 -37.21 22.00 2.41
C ALA A 149 -36.92 22.58 1.00
N ALA A 150 -36.58 21.74 0.01
CA ALA A 150 -36.40 22.18 -1.38
C ALA A 150 -37.73 22.51 -2.10
N ALA A 151 -38.88 22.01 -1.62
CA ALA A 151 -40.17 22.24 -2.25
C ALA A 151 -40.85 23.55 -1.81
N ALA A 152 -40.53 24.08 -0.62
CA ALA A 152 -41.21 25.25 -0.07
C ALA A 152 -40.71 26.61 -0.64
N ALA A 153 -39.52 26.67 -1.24
CA ALA A 153 -38.91 27.93 -1.69
C ALA A 153 -39.15 28.28 -3.18
N VAL A 154 -39.75 27.38 -3.97
CA VAL A 154 -39.93 27.57 -5.44
C VAL A 154 -41.31 28.15 -5.80
N GLY A 155 -42.20 28.35 -4.83
CA GLY A 155 -43.59 28.79 -5.07
C GLY A 155 -43.80 30.27 -5.45
N ALA A 156 -42.76 31.09 -5.57
CA ALA A 156 -42.92 32.55 -5.72
C ALA A 156 -41.98 33.21 -6.74
N ALA A 157 -41.92 32.70 -7.97
CA ALA A 157 -41.53 33.49 -9.15
C ALA A 157 -41.85 32.72 -10.44
N GLY A 158 -42.99 33.03 -11.06
CA GLY A 158 -43.33 32.51 -12.37
C GLY A 158 -42.54 33.22 -13.47
N ALA A 159 -41.68 32.49 -14.16
CA ALA A 159 -41.19 32.83 -15.49
C ALA A 159 -40.79 31.56 -16.25
N LEU A 160 -41.39 31.39 -17.44
CA LEU A 160 -41.14 30.29 -18.37
C LEU A 160 -39.69 30.37 -18.88
N LEU A 161 -38.88 29.35 -18.59
CA LEU A 161 -37.57 29.12 -19.20
C LEU A 161 -37.47 27.67 -19.69
N PRO A 162 -36.66 27.40 -20.73
CA PRO A 162 -36.71 26.16 -21.51
C PRO A 162 -36.22 24.96 -20.69
N VAL A 163 -36.95 23.86 -20.83
CA VAL A 163 -36.66 22.57 -20.18
C VAL A 163 -35.33 22.04 -20.71
N SER A 164 -34.30 22.06 -19.87
CA SER A 164 -33.06 21.33 -20.09
C SER A 164 -33.35 19.83 -19.97
N HIS A 165 -32.99 19.05 -20.99
CA HIS A 165 -33.14 17.60 -21.02
C HIS A 165 -32.23 16.91 -19.99
N GLN A 166 -32.57 16.97 -18.71
CA GLN A 166 -32.10 15.97 -17.75
C GLN A 166 -32.85 14.66 -18.02
N LEU A 167 -32.10 13.55 -18.14
CA LEU A 167 -32.63 12.20 -18.15
C LEU A 167 -33.41 12.00 -16.84
N VAL A 168 -34.73 12.18 -16.87
CA VAL A 168 -35.59 11.68 -15.82
C VAL A 168 -35.57 10.16 -15.99
N VAL A 169 -34.85 9.46 -15.11
CA VAL A 169 -34.96 8.00 -14.97
C VAL A 169 -36.34 7.73 -14.36
N SER A 170 -37.37 7.81 -15.21
CA SER A 170 -38.75 7.53 -14.87
C SER A 170 -38.87 6.03 -14.71
N GLY A 171 -38.91 5.55 -13.46
CA GLY A 171 -39.02 4.13 -13.16
C GLY A 171 -38.23 3.68 -11.94
N ALA A 172 -38.64 4.09 -10.74
CA ALA A 172 -38.06 3.52 -9.54
C ALA A 172 -38.48 2.04 -9.40
N MET A 173 -37.55 1.11 -9.59
CA MET A 173 -37.73 -0.27 -9.16
C MET A 173 -38.05 -0.29 -7.65
N PRO A 174 -39.06 -1.06 -7.17
CA PRO A 174 -39.54 -1.06 -5.80
C PRO A 174 -38.39 -1.30 -4.84
N GLN A 175 -38.31 -0.55 -3.75
CA GLN A 175 -37.27 -0.73 -2.75
C GLN A 175 -37.51 -2.05 -2.00
N GLY A 176 -36.64 -3.04 -2.21
CA GLY A 176 -36.75 -4.37 -1.61
C GLY A 176 -36.04 -5.44 -2.43
N ASP A 177 -35.80 -6.60 -1.80
CA ASP A 177 -35.31 -7.79 -2.49
C ASP A 177 -36.41 -8.37 -3.40
N LEU A 178 -36.02 -8.91 -4.55
CA LEU A 178 -36.97 -9.52 -5.48
C LEU A 178 -37.57 -10.78 -4.83
N SER A 179 -38.89 -10.95 -4.91
CA SER A 179 -39.58 -12.13 -4.40
C SER A 179 -40.68 -12.57 -5.36
N LEU A 180 -40.84 -13.88 -5.55
CA LEU A 180 -41.94 -14.43 -6.35
C LEU A 180 -43.32 -14.09 -5.78
N ASP A 181 -43.41 -13.77 -4.49
CA ASP A 181 -44.66 -13.34 -3.86
C ASP A 181 -45.10 -11.93 -4.31
N GLN A 182 -44.24 -11.20 -5.01
CA GLN A 182 -44.60 -9.95 -5.68
C GLN A 182 -45.42 -10.18 -6.96
N CYS A 183 -45.59 -11.44 -7.41
CA CYS A 183 -46.45 -11.78 -8.54
C CYS A 183 -47.89 -12.03 -8.04
N PRO A 184 -48.86 -11.15 -8.37
CA PRO A 184 -50.25 -11.31 -7.91
C PRO A 184 -50.95 -12.50 -8.56
N GLU A 185 -50.58 -12.84 -9.80
CA GLU A 185 -51.21 -13.91 -10.58
C GLU A 185 -50.19 -15.01 -10.91
N PRO A 186 -50.52 -16.29 -10.66
CA PRO A 186 -49.69 -17.40 -11.11
C PRO A 186 -49.72 -17.51 -12.64
N ASN A 187 -48.62 -18.01 -13.21
CA ASN A 187 -48.43 -18.24 -14.64
C ASN A 187 -48.54 -16.99 -15.51
N ARG A 188 -48.33 -15.80 -14.93
CA ARG A 188 -48.26 -14.52 -15.66
C ARG A 188 -46.98 -13.77 -15.33
N TRP A 189 -46.37 -13.16 -16.35
CA TRP A 189 -45.24 -12.26 -16.15
C TRP A 189 -45.71 -10.96 -15.47
N THR A 190 -45.13 -10.67 -14.33
CA THR A 190 -45.33 -9.46 -13.54
C THR A 190 -44.10 -8.59 -13.66
N LYS A 191 -44.28 -7.40 -14.22
CA LYS A 191 -43.22 -6.41 -14.39
C LYS A 191 -42.89 -5.78 -13.03
N LEU A 192 -41.64 -5.88 -12.62
CA LEU A 192 -41.20 -5.37 -11.32
C LEU A 192 -40.71 -3.93 -11.35
N GLY A 193 -40.48 -3.36 -12.53
CA GLY A 193 -40.06 -1.97 -12.67
C GLY A 193 -40.19 -1.52 -14.11
N GLU A 194 -40.21 -0.20 -14.33
CA GLU A 194 -40.24 0.34 -15.68
C GLU A 194 -38.94 0.02 -16.44
N ALA A 195 -38.98 0.21 -17.76
CA ALA A 195 -37.76 0.14 -18.55
C ALA A 195 -36.80 1.24 -18.10
N ILE A 196 -35.49 0.97 -18.15
CA ILE A 196 -34.43 1.91 -17.81
C ILE A 196 -34.58 3.26 -18.55
N GLY A 197 -35.17 3.22 -19.74
CA GLY A 197 -35.70 4.37 -20.45
C GLY A 197 -36.51 3.91 -21.65
N MET A 198 -37.23 4.86 -22.26
CA MET A 198 -37.95 4.67 -23.52
C MET A 198 -37.27 5.49 -24.63
N PRO A 199 -37.39 5.07 -25.90
CA PRO A 199 -37.15 5.92 -27.06
C PRO A 199 -37.74 7.33 -26.86
N THR A 200 -36.99 8.37 -27.23
CA THR A 200 -37.49 9.76 -27.23
C THR A 200 -38.56 10.00 -28.30
N GLN A 201 -38.67 9.09 -29.27
CA GLN A 201 -39.67 9.13 -30.33
C GLN A 201 -40.55 7.88 -30.27
N ILE A 202 -41.84 8.02 -30.58
CA ILE A 202 -42.70 6.86 -30.83
C ILE A 202 -42.09 6.09 -31.99
N ASP A 203 -41.88 4.79 -31.79
CA ASP A 203 -41.27 3.89 -32.78
C ASP A 203 -39.80 4.21 -33.08
N GLY A 204 -39.17 5.01 -32.22
CA GLY A 204 -37.75 5.31 -32.31
C GLY A 204 -36.89 4.04 -32.21
N ASP A 205 -35.78 4.05 -32.93
CA ASP A 205 -34.75 3.02 -32.89
C ASP A 205 -33.80 3.25 -31.70
N PHE A 206 -32.67 2.55 -31.69
CA PHE A 206 -31.69 2.67 -30.61
C PHE A 206 -31.02 4.05 -30.52
N ASN A 207 -30.95 4.83 -31.61
CA ASN A 207 -30.38 6.19 -31.59
C ASN A 207 -31.26 7.16 -30.80
N SER A 208 -32.56 6.87 -30.72
CA SER A 208 -33.50 7.67 -29.95
C SER A 208 -33.47 7.38 -28.44
N CYS A 209 -32.68 6.40 -27.98
CA CYS A 209 -32.61 5.94 -26.58
C CYS A 209 -31.54 6.69 -25.78
N PRO A 210 -31.92 7.60 -24.86
CA PRO A 210 -30.95 8.44 -24.16
C PRO A 210 -29.97 7.65 -23.27
N PHE A 211 -30.40 6.50 -22.75
CA PHE A 211 -29.55 5.64 -21.92
C PHE A 211 -28.49 4.86 -22.72
N LEU A 212 -28.63 4.78 -24.05
CA LEU A 212 -27.62 4.20 -24.96
C LEU A 212 -26.68 5.27 -25.55
N ALA A 213 -26.93 6.55 -25.31
CA ALA A 213 -26.12 7.64 -25.89
C ALA A 213 -24.69 7.70 -25.34
N SER A 214 -24.43 7.14 -24.14
CA SER A 214 -23.09 7.06 -23.59
C SER A 214 -22.90 5.86 -22.66
N LYS A 215 -21.65 5.40 -22.56
CA LYS A 215 -21.22 4.37 -21.61
C LYS A 215 -21.62 4.69 -20.16
N SER A 216 -21.52 5.96 -19.76
CA SER A 216 -21.83 6.36 -18.39
C SER A 216 -23.32 6.24 -18.09
N GLN A 217 -24.16 6.73 -19.01
CA GLN A 217 -25.61 6.60 -18.89
C GLN A 217 -26.04 5.14 -18.89
N TRP A 218 -25.52 4.33 -19.82
CA TRP A 218 -25.77 2.88 -19.84
C TRP A 218 -25.44 2.23 -18.50
N LYS A 219 -24.22 2.48 -18.00
CA LYS A 219 -23.74 1.89 -16.76
C LYS A 219 -24.60 2.29 -15.56
N GLN A 220 -24.92 3.58 -15.43
CA GLN A 220 -25.74 4.09 -14.33
C GLN A 220 -27.13 3.45 -14.34
N ALA A 221 -27.69 3.30 -15.53
CA ALA A 221 -29.09 2.95 -15.70
C ALA A 221 -29.30 1.41 -15.63
N SER A 222 -28.32 0.60 -16.06
CA SER A 222 -28.39 -0.88 -16.02
C SER A 222 -27.82 -1.54 -14.77
N ALA A 223 -27.00 -0.85 -13.97
CA ALA A 223 -26.34 -1.43 -12.80
C ALA A 223 -27.30 -1.96 -11.74
N LEU A 224 -28.30 -1.16 -11.34
CA LEU A 224 -29.20 -1.54 -10.25
C LEU A 224 -30.12 -2.73 -10.63
N PRO A 225 -30.76 -2.75 -11.81
CA PRO A 225 -31.53 -3.92 -12.24
C PRO A 225 -30.70 -5.19 -12.33
N ALA A 226 -29.50 -5.14 -12.94
CA ALA A 226 -28.63 -6.30 -13.09
C ALA A 226 -28.16 -6.86 -11.73
N LEU A 227 -27.82 -5.98 -10.77
CA LEU A 227 -27.45 -6.37 -9.41
C LEU A 227 -28.56 -7.12 -8.68
N ARG A 228 -29.80 -6.67 -8.83
CA ARG A 228 -30.93 -7.32 -8.16
C ARG A 228 -31.26 -8.68 -8.76
N VAL A 229 -31.16 -8.82 -10.09
CA VAL A 229 -31.32 -10.12 -10.75
C VAL A 229 -30.24 -11.10 -10.30
N GLU A 230 -28.97 -10.68 -10.26
CA GLU A 230 -27.86 -11.52 -9.80
C GLU A 230 -28.06 -11.94 -8.33
N LYS A 231 -28.41 -10.99 -7.43
CA LYS A 231 -28.67 -11.28 -6.02
C LYS A 231 -29.82 -12.28 -5.85
N PHE A 232 -30.93 -12.11 -6.60
CA PHE A 232 -32.07 -13.03 -6.56
C PHE A 232 -31.69 -14.44 -7.03
N LEU A 233 -30.95 -14.55 -8.13
CA LEU A 233 -30.54 -15.84 -8.69
C LEU A 233 -29.50 -16.53 -7.80
N HIS A 234 -28.55 -15.80 -7.21
CA HIS A 234 -27.61 -16.35 -6.24
C HIS A 234 -28.32 -16.91 -5.01
N ALA A 235 -29.37 -16.24 -4.52
CA ALA A 235 -30.19 -16.77 -3.42
C ALA A 235 -30.93 -18.08 -3.77
N LYS A 236 -30.94 -18.47 -5.06
CA LYS A 236 -31.50 -19.72 -5.58
C LYS A 236 -30.41 -20.66 -6.13
N ASN A 237 -29.13 -20.41 -5.83
CA ASN A 237 -27.97 -21.16 -6.33
C ASN A 237 -27.88 -21.19 -7.88
N ILE A 238 -28.32 -20.13 -8.54
CA ILE A 238 -28.20 -19.97 -9.99
C ILE A 238 -27.22 -18.84 -10.27
N TYR A 239 -26.19 -19.11 -11.07
CA TYR A 239 -25.17 -18.14 -11.46
C TYR A 239 -25.46 -17.66 -12.89
N PRO A 240 -26.12 -16.50 -13.07
CA PRO A 240 -26.50 -16.02 -14.39
C PRO A 240 -25.28 -15.74 -15.28
N GLN A 241 -25.24 -16.38 -16.44
CA GLN A 241 -24.34 -16.00 -17.53
C GLN A 241 -25.07 -15.08 -18.51
N CYS A 242 -24.36 -14.14 -19.13
CA CYS A 242 -24.95 -13.22 -20.09
C CYS A 242 -25.20 -13.90 -21.45
N MET A 243 -26.42 -13.85 -21.98
CA MET A 243 -26.73 -14.44 -23.29
C MET A 243 -26.00 -13.77 -24.47
N LEU A 244 -25.60 -12.50 -24.33
CA LEU A 244 -24.91 -11.76 -25.39
C LEU A 244 -23.39 -11.91 -25.32
N CYS A 245 -22.82 -12.31 -24.18
CA CYS A 245 -21.39 -12.25 -23.93
C CYS A 245 -20.90 -13.52 -23.22
N PRO A 246 -20.14 -14.40 -23.89
CA PRO A 246 -19.73 -15.69 -23.34
C PRO A 246 -18.68 -15.62 -22.23
N THR A 247 -18.05 -14.46 -21.99
CA THR A 247 -16.88 -14.32 -21.10
C THR A 247 -17.06 -13.30 -19.97
N GLY A 248 -18.28 -13.19 -19.43
CA GLY A 248 -18.62 -12.20 -18.40
C GLY A 248 -18.11 -12.53 -17.00
N VAL A 249 -17.48 -11.55 -16.34
CA VAL A 249 -17.14 -11.57 -14.90
C VAL A 249 -18.36 -11.18 -14.05
N GLY A 250 -19.25 -12.13 -13.74
CA GLY A 250 -20.47 -11.89 -12.93
C GLY A 250 -21.53 -11.01 -13.62
N PHE A 251 -22.81 -11.29 -13.42
CA PHE A 251 -23.88 -10.66 -14.21
C PHE A 251 -24.06 -9.17 -13.90
N ALA A 252 -24.01 -8.76 -12.62
CA ALA A 252 -24.20 -7.36 -12.24
C ALA A 252 -23.03 -6.45 -12.60
N VAL A 253 -21.83 -7.01 -12.73
CA VAL A 253 -20.65 -6.26 -13.15
C VAL A 253 -20.55 -6.24 -14.68
N HIS A 254 -20.92 -7.35 -15.32
CA HIS A 254 -20.82 -7.51 -16.77
C HIS A 254 -21.86 -6.68 -17.53
N VAL A 255 -23.15 -6.77 -17.19
CA VAL A 255 -24.23 -6.11 -17.95
C VAL A 255 -24.02 -4.58 -18.07
N PRO A 256 -23.61 -3.86 -17.00
CA PRO A 256 -23.33 -2.42 -17.09
C PRO A 256 -21.98 -2.08 -17.75
N ALA A 257 -21.19 -3.08 -18.13
CA ALA A 257 -19.88 -2.85 -18.72
C ALA A 257 -20.00 -2.41 -20.19
N GLU A 258 -19.02 -1.62 -20.64
CA GLU A 258 -18.92 -1.13 -22.01
C GLU A 258 -18.86 -2.26 -23.05
N LYS A 259 -18.19 -3.38 -22.72
CA LYS A 259 -18.12 -4.54 -23.62
C LYS A 259 -19.52 -5.11 -23.90
N HIS A 260 -20.37 -5.15 -22.88
CA HIS A 260 -21.75 -5.61 -23.02
C HIS A 260 -22.56 -4.64 -23.88
N MET A 261 -22.49 -3.33 -23.57
CA MET A 261 -23.15 -2.28 -24.36
C MET A 261 -22.75 -2.33 -25.83
N LYS A 262 -21.45 -2.48 -26.14
CA LYS A 262 -20.97 -2.58 -27.51
C LYS A 262 -21.57 -3.80 -28.23
N LYS A 263 -21.57 -4.95 -27.57
CA LYS A 263 -22.14 -6.19 -28.12
C LYS A 263 -23.65 -6.09 -28.31
N LEU A 264 -24.35 -5.43 -27.40
CA LEU A 264 -25.76 -5.12 -27.53
C LEU A 264 -26.00 -4.23 -28.76
N CYS A 265 -25.28 -3.13 -28.90
CA CYS A 265 -25.42 -2.21 -30.04
C CYS A 265 -25.08 -2.87 -31.39
N GLU A 266 -24.16 -3.84 -31.44
CA GLU A 266 -23.87 -4.63 -32.66
C GLU A 266 -25.09 -5.43 -33.17
N ASN A 267 -26.08 -5.68 -32.30
CA ASN A 267 -27.32 -6.39 -32.64
C ASN A 267 -28.52 -5.43 -32.81
N LEU A 268 -28.29 -4.12 -32.76
CA LEU A 268 -29.33 -3.10 -33.01
C LEU A 268 -29.15 -2.54 -34.42
N HIS A 269 -30.24 -2.45 -35.16
CA HIS A 269 -30.24 -1.90 -36.52
C HIS A 269 -30.97 -0.56 -36.54
N GLU A 270 -30.40 0.40 -37.26
CA GLU A 270 -31.00 1.72 -37.48
C GLU A 270 -32.35 1.58 -38.22
N GLY A 271 -33.34 2.34 -37.80
CA GLY A 271 -34.69 2.35 -38.38
C GLY A 271 -35.62 1.21 -37.96
N ILE A 272 -35.17 0.23 -37.16
CA ILE A 272 -36.07 -0.79 -36.57
C ILE A 272 -36.60 -0.28 -35.22
N PRO A 273 -37.93 -0.20 -35.02
CA PRO A 273 -38.51 0.25 -33.76
C PRO A 273 -37.98 -0.56 -32.58
N LEU A 274 -37.53 0.11 -31.51
CA LEU A 274 -36.88 -0.55 -30.38
C LEU A 274 -37.75 -1.66 -29.75
N ARG A 275 -39.07 -1.49 -29.75
CA ARG A 275 -40.03 -2.48 -29.24
C ARG A 275 -39.96 -3.84 -29.95
N GLU A 276 -39.61 -3.85 -31.24
CA GLU A 276 -39.54 -5.06 -32.06
C GLU A 276 -38.26 -5.82 -31.75
N VAL A 277 -37.16 -5.10 -31.56
CA VAL A 277 -35.87 -5.68 -31.22
C VAL A 277 -35.81 -6.11 -29.75
N ALA A 278 -36.47 -5.37 -28.85
CA ALA A 278 -36.52 -5.68 -27.42
C ALA A 278 -37.03 -7.09 -27.12
N ALA A 279 -37.94 -7.63 -27.94
CA ALA A 279 -38.46 -8.99 -27.77
C ALA A 279 -37.38 -10.08 -27.88
N GLN A 280 -36.25 -9.80 -28.55
CA GLN A 280 -35.16 -10.75 -28.78
C GLN A 280 -34.12 -10.76 -27.65
N PHE A 281 -34.16 -9.77 -26.75
CA PHE A 281 -33.15 -9.58 -25.69
C PHE A 281 -33.61 -10.08 -24.31
N TRP A 282 -34.66 -10.88 -24.25
CA TRP A 282 -35.09 -11.52 -23.00
C TRP A 282 -34.26 -12.75 -22.68
N GLN A 283 -33.57 -12.72 -21.55
CA GLN A 283 -32.98 -13.90 -20.94
C GLN A 283 -33.86 -14.40 -19.79
N VAL A 284 -34.19 -15.70 -19.78
CA VAL A 284 -35.12 -16.32 -18.83
C VAL A 284 -34.40 -17.36 -17.98
N TRP A 285 -34.62 -17.34 -16.66
CA TRP A 285 -34.15 -18.36 -15.72
C TRP A 285 -35.32 -18.96 -14.96
N ARG A 286 -35.39 -20.29 -14.90
CA ARG A 286 -36.36 -21.02 -14.08
C ARG A 286 -35.82 -21.15 -12.65
N VAL A 287 -36.66 -20.88 -11.67
CA VAL A 287 -36.32 -20.96 -10.23
C VAL A 287 -37.36 -21.81 -9.50
N SER A 288 -37.08 -22.22 -8.26
CA SER A 288 -38.09 -22.92 -7.45
C SER A 288 -39.32 -22.03 -7.22
N GLY A 289 -40.47 -22.50 -7.69
CA GLY A 289 -41.75 -21.79 -7.58
C GLY A 289 -42.06 -20.78 -8.69
N GLY A 290 -41.20 -20.63 -9.71
CA GLY A 290 -41.42 -19.61 -10.74
C GLY A 290 -40.34 -19.47 -11.82
N ALA A 291 -40.31 -18.31 -12.45
CA ALA A 291 -39.25 -17.88 -13.36
C ALA A 291 -38.97 -16.38 -13.19
N ILE A 292 -37.75 -15.97 -13.52
CA ILE A 292 -37.35 -14.57 -13.65
C ILE A 292 -36.82 -14.34 -15.06
N ARG A 293 -37.07 -13.16 -15.63
CA ARG A 293 -36.44 -12.73 -16.88
C ARG A 293 -35.91 -11.31 -16.83
N TYR A 294 -34.83 -11.08 -17.57
CA TYR A 294 -34.15 -9.80 -17.69
C TYR A 294 -34.07 -9.43 -19.16
N ASN A 295 -34.43 -8.20 -19.51
CA ASN A 295 -34.23 -7.68 -20.86
C ASN A 295 -32.88 -6.98 -20.97
N HIS A 296 -31.97 -7.50 -21.80
CA HIS A 296 -30.63 -6.93 -21.96
C HIS A 296 -30.61 -5.54 -22.62
N LEU A 297 -31.67 -5.12 -23.31
CA LEU A 297 -31.72 -3.84 -23.99
C LEU A 297 -32.13 -2.70 -23.05
N HIS A 298 -33.20 -2.90 -22.30
CA HIS A 298 -33.81 -1.84 -21.48
C HIS A 298 -33.91 -2.19 -19.99
N GLY A 299 -33.27 -3.28 -19.57
CA GLY A 299 -33.11 -3.74 -18.17
C GLY A 299 -34.39 -3.94 -17.37
N THR A 300 -35.54 -4.12 -18.05
CA THR A 300 -36.76 -4.51 -17.35
C THR A 300 -36.58 -5.90 -16.77
N VAL A 301 -37.04 -6.04 -15.52
CA VAL A 301 -37.09 -7.31 -14.79
C VAL A 301 -38.54 -7.73 -14.66
N GLU A 302 -38.81 -8.99 -14.97
CA GLU A 302 -40.14 -9.58 -14.76
C GLU A 302 -40.02 -10.90 -14.02
N LEU A 303 -40.98 -11.15 -13.13
CA LEU A 303 -41.14 -12.41 -12.42
C LEU A 303 -42.41 -13.12 -12.86
N CYS A 304 -42.40 -14.44 -12.80
CA CYS A 304 -43.59 -15.26 -12.99
C CYS A 304 -43.64 -16.28 -11.85
N LYS A 305 -44.72 -16.27 -11.06
CA LYS A 305 -44.97 -17.31 -10.05
C LYS A 305 -45.63 -18.50 -10.74
N GLY A 306 -45.09 -19.70 -10.62
CA GLY A 306 -45.54 -20.88 -11.35
C GLY A 306 -44.85 -21.09 -12.71
N GLU A 307 -45.54 -21.74 -13.63
CA GLU A 307 -45.00 -22.06 -14.95
C GLU A 307 -45.14 -20.86 -15.90
N PRO A 308 -44.05 -20.37 -16.52
CA PRO A 308 -44.14 -19.23 -17.44
C PRO A 308 -45.02 -19.58 -18.66
N PRO A 309 -45.84 -18.64 -19.18
CA PRO A 309 -46.77 -18.89 -20.28
C PRO A 309 -46.10 -19.55 -21.50
N ALA A 310 -46.71 -20.63 -22.01
CA ALA A 310 -46.23 -21.32 -23.21
C ALA A 310 -46.28 -20.39 -24.44
N GLY A 311 -45.21 -20.36 -25.23
CA GLY A 311 -45.12 -19.56 -26.46
C GLY A 311 -44.11 -18.40 -26.43
N GLN A 312 -43.59 -18.03 -25.26
CA GLN A 312 -42.37 -17.22 -25.14
C GLN A 312 -41.24 -18.15 -24.72
N ALA A 313 -40.91 -19.07 -25.62
CA ALA A 313 -39.79 -19.97 -25.44
C ALA A 313 -38.56 -19.13 -25.11
N ALA A 314 -37.85 -19.51 -24.04
CA ALA A 314 -36.47 -19.08 -23.87
C ALA A 314 -35.80 -19.28 -25.24
N LEU A 315 -35.19 -18.22 -25.80
CA LEU A 315 -34.20 -18.44 -26.85
C LEU A 315 -33.32 -19.57 -26.32
N PRO A 316 -33.16 -20.68 -27.07
CA PRO A 316 -32.36 -21.79 -26.59
C PRO A 316 -31.01 -21.19 -26.23
N GLY A 317 -30.72 -21.04 -24.94
CA GLY A 317 -29.36 -20.86 -24.49
C GLY A 317 -28.60 -21.97 -25.20
N LEU A 318 -27.49 -21.62 -25.87
CA LEU A 318 -26.62 -22.58 -26.55
C LEU A 318 -26.70 -23.89 -25.77
N PRO A 319 -27.24 -24.97 -26.37
CA PRO A 319 -27.48 -26.18 -25.62
C PRO A 319 -26.16 -26.52 -24.95
N ILE A 320 -26.16 -26.57 -23.62
CA ILE A 320 -25.23 -27.44 -22.93
C ILE A 320 -25.59 -28.79 -23.51
N GLN A 321 -24.82 -29.25 -24.51
CA GLN A 321 -25.00 -30.57 -25.04
C GLN A 321 -24.95 -31.50 -23.83
N PRO A 322 -26.01 -32.29 -23.53
CA PRO A 322 -25.77 -33.49 -22.77
C PRO A 322 -24.70 -34.26 -23.56
N PRO A 323 -23.60 -34.70 -22.93
CA PRO A 323 -22.55 -35.40 -23.64
C PRO A 323 -23.20 -36.53 -24.43
N ALA A 324 -22.88 -36.57 -25.72
CA ALA A 324 -23.34 -37.59 -26.64
C ALA A 324 -23.24 -38.96 -25.95
N GLN A 325 -24.37 -39.67 -25.91
CA GLN A 325 -24.45 -41.05 -25.45
C GLN A 325 -23.51 -41.89 -26.32
N GLY A 326 -22.32 -42.15 -25.79
CA GLY A 326 -21.28 -42.88 -26.53
C GLY A 326 -19.87 -42.80 -25.93
N CYS A 327 -19.70 -42.63 -24.61
CA CYS A 327 -18.46 -42.97 -23.90
C CYS A 327 -18.69 -42.96 -22.37
N PRO A 328 -18.12 -43.88 -21.58
CA PRO A 328 -18.48 -44.05 -20.18
C PRO A 328 -17.67 -43.11 -19.29
N GLN A 329 -18.21 -41.95 -18.89
CA GLN A 329 -17.52 -41.06 -17.92
C GLN A 329 -18.35 -40.29 -16.85
N PRO A 330 -19.70 -40.34 -16.73
CA PRO A 330 -20.37 -39.49 -15.73
C PRO A 330 -20.15 -39.91 -14.27
N GLN A 331 -19.50 -41.05 -14.00
CA GLN A 331 -19.17 -41.45 -12.63
C GLN A 331 -17.94 -40.72 -12.05
N LEU A 332 -16.99 -40.26 -12.88
CA LEU A 332 -15.73 -39.72 -12.37
C LEU A 332 -15.88 -38.32 -11.75
N GLN A 333 -16.78 -37.48 -12.28
CA GLN A 333 -17.00 -36.13 -11.77
C GLN A 333 -17.81 -36.12 -10.46
N LEU A 334 -18.77 -37.03 -10.31
CA LEU A 334 -19.48 -37.25 -9.05
C LEU A 334 -18.58 -37.95 -8.02
N GLN A 335 -17.70 -38.88 -8.45
CA GLN A 335 -16.68 -39.47 -7.58
C GLN A 335 -15.64 -38.45 -7.11
N LEU A 336 -15.15 -37.54 -7.97
CA LEU A 336 -14.22 -36.49 -7.56
C LEU A 336 -14.86 -35.49 -6.57
N GLN A 337 -16.16 -35.21 -6.73
CA GLN A 337 -16.90 -34.36 -5.78
C GLN A 337 -17.19 -35.07 -4.44
N GLN A 338 -17.39 -36.40 -4.46
CA GLN A 338 -17.54 -37.23 -3.26
C GLN A 338 -16.21 -37.60 -2.59
N GLN A 339 -15.09 -37.62 -3.33
CA GLN A 339 -13.74 -37.90 -2.80
C GLN A 339 -13.06 -36.64 -2.23
N ALA A 340 -13.44 -35.45 -2.67
CA ALA A 340 -12.92 -34.18 -2.14
C ALA A 340 -13.66 -33.67 -0.89
N SER A 341 -14.77 -34.32 -0.49
CA SER A 341 -15.56 -33.95 0.68
C SER A 341 -15.32 -34.92 1.83
N GLY A 342 -14.19 -34.77 2.51
CA GLY A 342 -14.08 -35.22 3.89
C GLY A 342 -15.18 -34.55 4.73
N PRO A 343 -15.65 -35.17 5.83
CA PRO A 343 -16.67 -34.56 6.68
C PRO A 343 -16.16 -33.21 7.20
N GLU A 344 -16.75 -32.12 6.69
CA GLU A 344 -16.44 -30.76 7.13
C GLU A 344 -16.71 -30.68 8.64
N GLN A 345 -15.74 -30.15 9.40
CA GLN A 345 -15.88 -29.93 10.84
C GLN A 345 -16.02 -28.43 11.14
N PRO A 346 -17.14 -27.80 10.76
CA PRO A 346 -17.33 -26.37 10.94
C PRO A 346 -17.29 -26.02 12.44
N GLY A 347 -16.46 -25.03 12.78
CA GLY A 347 -16.36 -24.49 14.14
C GLY A 347 -15.23 -25.08 15.01
N VAL A 348 -14.47 -26.05 14.50
CA VAL A 348 -13.25 -26.50 15.18
C VAL A 348 -12.17 -25.44 15.05
N SER A 349 -11.79 -24.86 16.17
CA SER A 349 -10.74 -23.82 16.27
C SER A 349 -9.62 -24.21 17.23
N ASP A 350 -9.76 -25.37 17.86
CA ASP A 350 -8.81 -25.95 18.80
C ASP A 350 -8.45 -27.36 18.29
N PRO A 351 -7.17 -27.64 18.01
CA PRO A 351 -6.72 -28.96 17.56
C PRO A 351 -7.13 -30.11 18.48
N SER A 352 -7.30 -29.85 19.79
CA SER A 352 -7.70 -30.89 20.75
C SER A 352 -9.08 -31.48 20.49
N ALA A 353 -9.94 -30.77 19.76
CA ALA A 353 -11.27 -31.24 19.37
C ALA A 353 -11.24 -32.21 18.17
N LEU A 354 -10.10 -32.36 17.48
CA LEU A 354 -9.96 -33.30 16.37
C LEU A 354 -9.87 -34.74 16.90
N SER A 355 -10.52 -35.69 16.22
CA SER A 355 -10.57 -37.10 16.65
C SER A 355 -9.26 -37.84 16.48
N GLU A 356 -8.49 -37.49 15.45
CA GLU A 356 -7.24 -38.17 15.07
C GLU A 356 -6.01 -37.32 15.42
N GLU A 357 -4.94 -37.98 15.84
CA GLU A 357 -3.65 -37.33 16.14
C GLU A 357 -2.70 -37.50 14.95
N ASN A 358 -2.00 -36.44 14.56
CA ASN A 358 -1.01 -36.40 13.48
C ASN A 358 -1.59 -36.68 12.09
N VAL A 359 -2.84 -36.26 11.87
CA VAL A 359 -3.55 -36.35 10.58
C VAL A 359 -4.12 -34.96 10.25
N TRP A 360 -3.86 -34.50 9.03
CA TRP A 360 -4.48 -33.28 8.51
C TRP A 360 -5.99 -33.48 8.34
N CYS A 361 -6.77 -32.78 9.15
CA CYS A 361 -8.22 -32.76 9.11
C CYS A 361 -8.68 -31.49 8.38
N LEU A 362 -9.63 -31.65 7.45
CA LEU A 362 -10.20 -30.54 6.69
C LEU A 362 -11.08 -29.65 7.60
N ILE A 363 -10.68 -28.39 7.77
CA ILE A 363 -11.43 -27.39 8.54
C ILE A 363 -12.29 -26.53 7.62
N ARG A 364 -11.74 -26.17 6.45
CA ARG A 364 -12.42 -25.39 5.44
C ARG A 364 -12.11 -25.97 4.05
N PRO A 365 -13.13 -26.28 3.23
CA PRO A 365 -12.91 -26.74 1.87
C PRO A 365 -12.35 -25.63 0.97
N ARG A 366 -11.82 -26.03 -0.19
CA ARG A 366 -11.39 -25.13 -1.27
C ARG A 366 -12.47 -24.12 -1.62
N ALA A 367 -12.06 -22.90 -1.95
CA ALA A 367 -12.95 -21.82 -2.34
C ALA A 367 -13.65 -22.10 -3.69
N SER A 368 -13.05 -22.90 -4.57
CA SER A 368 -13.76 -23.56 -5.68
C SER A 368 -13.00 -24.80 -6.17
N MET A 369 -13.72 -25.71 -6.85
CA MET A 369 -13.12 -26.82 -7.59
C MET A 369 -12.73 -26.39 -9.02
N PRO A 370 -11.72 -27.01 -9.64
CA PRO A 370 -11.43 -26.76 -11.04
C PRO A 370 -12.57 -27.26 -11.93
N THR A 371 -12.88 -26.51 -13.00
CA THR A 371 -13.88 -26.85 -14.01
C THR A 371 -13.43 -27.95 -14.96
N SER A 372 -12.11 -28.22 -15.03
CA SER A 372 -11.51 -29.31 -15.80
C SER A 372 -10.40 -29.99 -14.99
N VAL A 373 -10.35 -31.33 -15.06
CA VAL A 373 -9.27 -32.11 -14.43
C VAL A 373 -7.96 -31.82 -15.16
N GLY A 374 -6.92 -31.42 -14.42
CA GLY A 374 -5.63 -31.02 -15.00
C GLY A 374 -5.62 -29.62 -15.64
N GLY A 375 -6.68 -28.82 -15.42
CA GLY A 375 -6.71 -27.43 -15.84
C GLY A 375 -5.63 -26.57 -15.17
N ASP A 376 -5.32 -25.45 -15.81
CA ASP A 376 -4.48 -24.40 -15.25
C ASP A 376 -5.27 -23.57 -14.21
N CYS A 377 -4.70 -22.44 -13.75
CA CYS A 377 -5.37 -21.60 -12.77
C CYS A 377 -6.68 -20.99 -13.29
N GLU A 378 -6.87 -20.86 -14.60
CA GLU A 378 -8.12 -20.35 -15.19
C GLU A 378 -9.26 -21.36 -15.08
N ALA A 379 -8.95 -22.65 -14.89
CA ALA A 379 -9.96 -23.66 -14.63
C ALA A 379 -10.68 -23.45 -13.29
N TYR A 380 -10.13 -22.67 -12.36
CA TYR A 380 -10.73 -22.40 -11.06
C TYR A 380 -11.67 -21.18 -11.12
N PRO A 381 -13.00 -21.33 -10.87
CA PRO A 381 -13.96 -20.23 -10.97
C PRO A 381 -13.60 -18.97 -10.18
N HIS A 382 -12.97 -19.11 -9.01
CA HIS A 382 -12.58 -17.94 -8.22
C HIS A 382 -11.49 -17.10 -8.90
N TYR A 383 -10.69 -17.67 -9.80
CA TYR A 383 -9.69 -16.97 -10.60
C TYR A 383 -10.23 -16.23 -11.83
N ALA A 384 -11.54 -16.35 -12.14
CA ALA A 384 -12.14 -15.63 -13.27
C ALA A 384 -11.99 -14.10 -13.20
N SER A 385 -11.81 -13.55 -12.00
CA SER A 385 -11.52 -12.13 -11.78
C SER A 385 -10.88 -11.87 -10.42
N ARG A 386 -10.28 -10.69 -10.26
CA ARG A 386 -9.79 -10.19 -8.96
C ARG A 386 -10.90 -10.09 -7.91
N THR A 387 -12.11 -9.73 -8.33
CA THR A 387 -13.27 -9.56 -7.45
C THR A 387 -13.77 -10.91 -6.93
N THR A 388 -13.88 -11.90 -7.82
CA THR A 388 -14.27 -13.27 -7.46
C THR A 388 -13.21 -13.91 -6.57
N PHE A 389 -11.93 -13.70 -6.87
CA PHE A 389 -10.83 -14.19 -6.04
C PHE A 389 -10.90 -13.61 -4.63
N LYS A 390 -11.05 -12.28 -4.52
CA LYS A 390 -11.21 -11.60 -3.23
C LYS A 390 -12.40 -12.16 -2.45
N ALA A 391 -13.57 -12.25 -3.08
CA ALA A 391 -14.78 -12.73 -2.42
C ALA A 391 -14.64 -14.17 -1.93
N ALA A 392 -13.93 -15.01 -2.69
CA ALA A 392 -13.73 -16.42 -2.38
C ALA A 392 -12.67 -16.65 -1.29
N MET A 393 -11.58 -15.88 -1.30
CA MET A 393 -10.45 -16.03 -0.38
C MET A 393 -10.62 -15.30 0.96
N THR A 394 -11.35 -14.18 1.00
CA THR A 394 -11.55 -13.40 2.24
C THR A 394 -12.12 -14.25 3.39
N PRO A 395 -13.15 -15.10 3.19
CA PRO A 395 -13.66 -15.96 4.26
C PRO A 395 -12.61 -16.92 4.84
N ALA A 396 -11.73 -17.49 4.01
CA ALA A 396 -10.64 -18.34 4.48
C ALA A 396 -9.60 -17.53 5.26
N ALA A 397 -9.28 -16.33 4.77
CA ALA A 397 -8.37 -15.41 5.42
C ALA A 397 -8.86 -14.96 6.82
N THR A 398 -10.14 -14.67 6.97
CA THR A 398 -10.76 -14.34 8.26
C THR A 398 -10.70 -15.55 9.22
N GLU A 399 -11.00 -16.75 8.73
CA GLU A 399 -11.00 -17.95 9.58
C GLU A 399 -9.59 -18.30 10.08
N ILE A 400 -8.56 -18.24 9.21
CA ILE A 400 -7.19 -18.54 9.63
C ILE A 400 -6.66 -17.50 10.63
N VAL A 401 -6.95 -16.20 10.43
CA VAL A 401 -6.57 -15.14 11.37
C VAL A 401 -7.26 -15.33 12.72
N LYS A 402 -8.52 -15.77 12.73
CA LYS A 402 -9.26 -16.09 13.95
C LYS A 402 -8.68 -17.30 14.70
N ILE A 403 -8.23 -18.34 14.00
CA ILE A 403 -7.55 -19.51 14.61
C ILE A 403 -6.21 -19.08 15.23
N LEU A 404 -5.41 -18.31 14.50
CA LEU A 404 -4.10 -17.83 14.95
C LEU A 404 -4.21 -16.80 16.09
N GLY A 405 -5.20 -15.91 16.05
CA GLY A 405 -5.45 -14.90 17.08
C GLY A 405 -5.95 -15.45 18.42
N ARG A 406 -6.40 -16.73 18.45
CA ARG A 406 -6.77 -17.42 19.70
C ARG A 406 -5.57 -18.03 20.44
N GLN A 407 -4.39 -18.01 19.84
CA GLN A 407 -3.21 -18.59 20.46
C GLN A 407 -2.70 -17.72 21.62
N PRO A 408 -2.19 -18.32 22.71
CA PRO A 408 -1.66 -17.57 23.86
C PRO A 408 -0.50 -16.64 23.48
N ILE A 409 0.29 -17.03 22.48
CA ILE A 409 1.32 -16.22 21.86
C ILE A 409 0.76 -15.76 20.54
N ALA A 410 0.68 -14.44 20.33
CA ALA A 410 0.22 -13.89 19.06
C ALA A 410 1.13 -14.39 17.93
N ILE A 411 0.55 -15.12 16.99
CA ILE A 411 1.22 -15.54 15.76
C ILE A 411 0.81 -14.54 14.69
N ASP A 412 1.78 -13.79 14.17
CA ASP A 412 1.58 -12.89 13.03
C ASP A 412 1.80 -13.67 11.73
N PRO A 413 0.74 -14.07 11.01
CA PRO A 413 0.89 -14.81 9.76
C PRO A 413 1.56 -13.98 8.67
N GLU A 414 2.64 -14.53 8.11
CA GLU A 414 3.34 -14.03 6.92
C GLU A 414 2.93 -14.84 5.69
N CYS A 415 2.81 -14.16 4.54
CA CYS A 415 2.52 -14.80 3.25
C CYS A 415 3.82 -15.26 2.60
N LYS A 416 3.91 -16.54 2.20
CA LYS A 416 5.07 -17.05 1.44
C LYS A 416 5.05 -16.62 -0.02
N VAL A 417 3.90 -16.19 -0.53
CA VAL A 417 3.78 -15.77 -1.93
C VAL A 417 4.14 -14.30 -2.13
N CYS A 418 3.81 -13.45 -1.16
CA CYS A 418 4.00 -12.01 -1.27
C CYS A 418 5.11 -11.51 -0.33
N GLU A 419 6.05 -10.74 -0.86
CA GLU A 419 7.14 -10.12 -0.08
C GLU A 419 6.64 -9.12 0.99
N ARG A 420 5.38 -8.66 0.92
CA ARG A 420 4.81 -7.65 1.83
C ARG A 420 3.33 -7.88 2.10
N CYS A 421 2.98 -8.04 3.38
CA CYS A 421 1.61 -8.23 3.84
C CYS A 421 1.26 -7.17 4.88
N ARG A 422 0.10 -6.55 4.77
CA ARG A 422 -0.47 -5.69 5.80
C ARG A 422 -1.70 -6.39 6.36
N GLY A 423 -1.51 -7.22 7.38
CA GLY A 423 -2.56 -8.07 7.94
C GLY A 423 -2.99 -9.18 6.97
N TYR A 424 -3.02 -10.41 7.44
CA TYR A 424 -3.23 -11.58 6.57
C TYR A 424 -4.69 -11.67 6.06
N GLU A 425 -5.65 -11.18 6.85
CA GLU A 425 -7.08 -11.10 6.49
C GLU A 425 -7.32 -10.20 5.27
N GLU A 426 -6.75 -8.99 5.27
CA GLU A 426 -6.87 -8.07 4.13
C GLU A 426 -6.01 -8.52 2.95
N HIS A 427 -4.88 -9.18 3.24
CA HIS A 427 -3.87 -9.54 2.26
C HIS A 427 -4.29 -10.68 1.33
N LEU A 428 -4.78 -11.80 1.87
CA LEU A 428 -5.11 -12.99 1.05
C LEU A 428 -6.18 -12.71 0.00
N GLY A 429 -7.15 -11.83 0.30
CA GLY A 429 -8.16 -11.38 -0.66
C GLY A 429 -7.70 -10.20 -1.54
N ALA A 430 -6.49 -9.67 -1.37
CA ALA A 430 -6.06 -8.47 -2.07
C ALA A 430 -5.65 -8.74 -3.52
N ASP A 431 -5.79 -7.72 -4.36
CA ASP A 431 -5.34 -7.72 -5.76
C ASP A 431 -3.83 -8.02 -5.90
N LYS A 432 -3.01 -7.62 -4.92
CA LYS A 432 -1.58 -7.93 -4.93
C LYS A 432 -1.33 -9.43 -4.76
N HIS A 433 -2.04 -10.07 -3.83
CA HIS A 433 -1.92 -11.51 -3.61
C HIS A 433 -2.42 -12.30 -4.82
N TYR A 434 -3.59 -11.92 -5.36
CA TYR A 434 -4.11 -12.49 -6.61
C TYR A 434 -3.04 -12.51 -7.72
N ARG A 435 -2.38 -11.38 -7.97
CA ARG A 435 -1.36 -11.29 -9.04
C ARG A 435 -0.13 -12.12 -8.73
N ALA A 436 0.36 -12.09 -7.48
CA ALA A 436 1.54 -12.85 -7.10
C ALA A 436 1.31 -14.37 -7.21
N VAL A 437 0.14 -14.85 -6.78
CA VAL A 437 -0.23 -16.26 -6.99
C VAL A 437 -0.41 -16.57 -8.47
N TYR A 438 -1.13 -15.72 -9.21
CA TYR A 438 -1.34 -15.90 -10.65
C TYR A 438 -0.02 -15.96 -11.42
N GLU A 439 0.93 -15.06 -11.16
CA GLU A 439 2.27 -15.05 -11.77
C GLU A 439 3.07 -16.31 -11.43
N LYS A 440 2.91 -16.87 -10.22
CA LYS A 440 3.56 -18.13 -9.85
C LYS A 440 3.01 -19.34 -10.60
N LEU A 441 1.73 -19.31 -11.00
CA LEU A 441 1.02 -20.46 -11.59
C LEU A 441 0.85 -20.38 -13.10
N ASN A 442 0.70 -19.17 -13.65
CA ASN A 442 0.40 -18.97 -15.06
C ASN A 442 1.51 -19.55 -15.96
N GLY A 443 1.11 -20.40 -16.91
CA GLY A 443 2.03 -21.03 -17.86
C GLY A 443 2.83 -22.22 -17.31
N LYS A 444 2.58 -22.69 -16.08
CA LYS A 444 3.32 -23.83 -15.47
C LYS A 444 2.60 -25.18 -15.53
N GLY A 445 1.56 -25.30 -16.36
CA GLY A 445 0.82 -26.55 -16.56
C GLY A 445 -0.30 -26.77 -15.54
N ALA A 446 -0.60 -28.04 -15.25
CA ALA A 446 -1.67 -28.41 -14.33
C ALA A 446 -1.43 -27.82 -12.92
N VAL A 447 -2.50 -27.32 -12.30
CA VAL A 447 -2.40 -26.64 -11.00
C VAL A 447 -2.06 -27.59 -9.85
N GLU A 448 -2.50 -28.84 -9.88
CA GLU A 448 -2.41 -29.71 -8.68
C GLU A 448 -0.98 -29.96 -8.18
N PRO A 449 0.03 -30.20 -9.04
CA PRO A 449 1.42 -30.25 -8.58
C PRO A 449 1.91 -28.94 -7.95
N LEU A 450 1.41 -27.80 -8.42
CA LEU A 450 1.79 -26.48 -7.90
C LEU A 450 1.06 -26.14 -6.61
N ARG A 451 -0.16 -26.67 -6.43
CA ARG A 451 -0.99 -26.51 -5.23
C ARG A 451 -0.27 -26.99 -3.98
N GLU A 452 0.49 -28.08 -4.07
CA GLU A 452 1.29 -28.61 -2.96
C GLU A 452 2.38 -27.63 -2.49
N LEU A 453 2.85 -26.74 -3.36
CA LEU A 453 3.84 -25.72 -3.03
C LEU A 453 3.24 -24.45 -2.39
N MET A 454 1.91 -24.37 -2.33
CA MET A 454 1.17 -23.18 -1.88
C MET A 454 0.66 -23.29 -0.45
N TRP A 455 1.03 -24.35 0.28
CA TRP A 455 0.70 -24.50 1.69
C TRP A 455 1.55 -23.58 2.58
N GLN A 456 0.85 -22.77 3.36
CA GLN A 456 1.41 -22.02 4.47
C GLN A 456 0.96 -22.67 5.78
N GLN A 457 1.90 -22.96 6.67
CA GLN A 457 1.65 -23.73 7.90
C GLN A 457 2.23 -23.04 9.15
N TRP A 458 1.56 -23.25 10.28
CA TRP A 458 1.96 -22.73 11.58
C TRP A 458 1.73 -23.77 12.66
N ARG A 459 2.63 -23.79 13.64
CA ARG A 459 2.44 -24.55 14.88
C ARG A 459 1.53 -23.75 15.81
N ILE A 460 0.52 -24.40 16.35
CA ILE A 460 -0.43 -23.84 17.31
C ILE A 460 -0.50 -24.71 18.57
N ARG A 461 -1.18 -24.24 19.61
CA ARG A 461 -1.31 -25.02 20.84
C ARG A 461 -2.07 -26.32 20.55
N GLY A 462 -1.44 -27.46 20.86
CA GLY A 462 -2.03 -28.79 20.70
C GLY A 462 -2.00 -29.33 19.27
N GLY A 463 -1.37 -28.65 18.32
CA GLY A 463 -1.43 -29.05 16.92
C GLY A 463 -0.74 -28.14 15.91
N TRP A 464 -1.15 -28.31 14.67
CA TRP A 464 -0.71 -27.55 13.51
C TRP A 464 -1.92 -27.07 12.72
N VAL A 465 -1.80 -25.91 12.06
CA VAL A 465 -2.80 -25.40 11.11
C VAL A 465 -2.10 -24.96 9.84
N ARG A 466 -2.72 -25.22 8.69
CA ARG A 466 -2.24 -24.74 7.39
C ARG A 466 -3.36 -24.23 6.51
N ILE A 467 -3.02 -23.27 5.65
CA ILE A 467 -3.90 -22.73 4.62
C ILE A 467 -3.22 -22.85 3.26
N ASN A 468 -3.97 -23.23 2.23
CA ASN A 468 -3.48 -23.17 0.87
C ASN A 468 -3.72 -21.77 0.30
N GLU A 469 -2.64 -21.04 0.00
CA GLU A 469 -2.75 -19.63 -0.43
C GLU A 469 -3.33 -19.45 -1.85
N PHE A 470 -3.50 -20.55 -2.59
CA PHE A 470 -4.13 -20.57 -3.92
C PHE A 470 -5.67 -20.66 -3.83
N ASP A 471 -6.20 -21.65 -3.10
CA ASP A 471 -7.64 -21.93 -3.09
C ASP A 471 -8.31 -21.76 -1.71
N GLY A 472 -7.57 -21.36 -0.67
CA GLY A 472 -8.13 -21.05 0.64
C GLY A 472 -8.60 -22.28 1.43
N GLU A 473 -8.23 -23.50 1.02
CA GLU A 473 -8.43 -24.69 1.83
C GLU A 473 -7.66 -24.56 3.15
N ILE A 474 -8.31 -24.89 4.27
CA ILE A 474 -7.71 -24.85 5.61
C ILE A 474 -7.75 -26.25 6.20
N GLU A 475 -6.61 -26.70 6.70
CA GLU A 475 -6.48 -27.96 7.40
C GLU A 475 -5.83 -27.76 8.77
N MET A 476 -6.13 -28.66 9.69
CA MET A 476 -5.59 -28.64 11.04
C MET A 476 -5.29 -30.07 11.49
N SER A 477 -4.24 -30.25 12.29
CA SER A 477 -3.90 -31.54 12.87
C SER A 477 -3.67 -31.40 14.36
N ARG A 478 -4.10 -32.40 15.13
CA ARG A 478 -3.78 -32.55 16.56
C ARG A 478 -2.43 -33.22 16.74
N GLY A 479 -1.71 -32.88 17.81
CA GLY A 479 -0.42 -33.50 18.16
C GLY A 479 0.79 -32.60 17.93
N ASP A 480 1.90 -32.96 18.55
CA ASP A 480 3.14 -32.19 18.50
C ASP A 480 3.97 -32.34 17.21
N PRO A 481 4.21 -33.56 16.66
CA PRO A 481 5.00 -33.68 15.45
C PRO A 481 4.25 -33.14 14.24
N GLU A 482 4.99 -32.68 13.24
CA GLU A 482 4.40 -32.24 11.99
C GLU A 482 3.73 -33.45 11.30
N PRO A 483 2.46 -33.35 10.88
CA PRO A 483 1.76 -34.48 10.28
C PRO A 483 2.42 -34.86 8.94
N GLY A 484 2.92 -36.09 8.85
CA GLY A 484 3.66 -36.59 7.69
C GLY A 484 5.18 -36.71 7.90
N GLU A 485 5.75 -36.13 8.97
CA GLU A 485 7.10 -36.51 9.40
C GLU A 485 7.05 -37.94 9.94
N ALA A 486 7.69 -38.88 9.24
CA ALA A 486 7.81 -40.25 9.68
C ALA A 486 8.47 -40.26 11.07
N ARG A 487 7.72 -40.67 12.11
CA ARG A 487 8.30 -40.94 13.42
C ARG A 487 9.35 -42.04 13.22
N LEU A 488 10.63 -41.71 13.40
CA LEU A 488 11.62 -42.74 13.70
C LEU A 488 11.09 -43.51 14.92
N PRO A 489 11.06 -44.85 14.88
CA PRO A 489 10.50 -45.64 15.97
C PRO A 489 11.18 -45.24 17.28
N SER A 490 10.40 -45.10 18.35
CA SER A 490 10.87 -44.62 19.67
C SER A 490 12.07 -45.40 20.22
N SER A 491 12.29 -46.65 19.76
CA SER A 491 13.48 -47.44 20.07
C SER A 491 14.78 -46.88 19.48
N ALA A 492 14.74 -46.26 18.31
CA ALA A 492 15.90 -45.65 17.67
C ALA A 492 16.32 -44.37 18.38
N MET A 493 15.37 -43.57 18.88
CA MET A 493 15.67 -42.33 19.58
C MET A 493 16.39 -42.56 20.92
N VAL A 494 16.03 -43.62 21.65
CA VAL A 494 16.74 -44.03 22.88
C VAL A 494 18.18 -44.44 22.55
N GLN A 495 18.41 -45.22 21.49
CA GLN A 495 19.76 -45.61 21.08
C GLN A 495 20.62 -44.41 20.66
N THR A 496 20.08 -43.46 19.90
CA THR A 496 20.83 -42.26 19.50
C THR A 496 21.17 -41.36 20.70
N TRP A 497 20.26 -41.26 21.68
CA TRP A 497 20.51 -40.49 22.90
C TRP A 497 21.55 -41.16 23.81
N THR A 498 21.54 -42.49 23.90
CA THR A 498 22.59 -43.26 24.60
C THR A 498 23.95 -43.12 23.91
N ILE A 499 23.99 -43.14 22.57
CA ILE A 499 25.23 -42.95 21.80
C ILE A 499 25.78 -41.53 22.00
N LEU A 500 24.91 -40.50 22.01
CA LEU A 500 25.32 -39.12 22.27
C LEU A 500 25.80 -38.91 23.70
N GLN A 501 25.18 -39.54 24.71
CA GLN A 501 25.70 -39.51 26.08
C GLN A 501 27.06 -40.22 26.20
N LEU A 502 27.24 -41.35 25.53
CA LEU A 502 28.54 -42.06 25.53
C LEU A 502 29.62 -41.26 24.81
N LEU A 503 29.30 -40.57 23.72
CA LEU A 503 30.21 -39.67 23.03
C LEU A 503 30.55 -38.45 23.88
N PHE A 504 29.59 -37.88 24.61
CA PHE A 504 29.84 -36.76 25.51
C PHE A 504 30.78 -37.17 26.66
N VAL A 505 30.55 -38.33 27.28
CA VAL A 505 31.44 -38.89 28.32
C VAL A 505 32.84 -39.16 27.76
N ALA A 506 32.94 -39.70 26.55
CA ALA A 506 34.23 -39.97 25.90
C ALA A 506 35.00 -38.68 25.57
N VAL A 507 34.31 -37.63 25.11
CA VAL A 507 34.92 -36.32 24.80
C VAL A 507 35.33 -35.59 26.08
N SER A 508 34.51 -35.63 27.13
CA SER A 508 34.87 -35.05 28.43
C SER A 508 36.07 -35.77 29.07
N ALA A 509 36.14 -37.10 28.99
CA ALA A 509 37.29 -37.87 29.46
C ALA A 509 38.57 -37.56 28.66
N ALA A 510 38.46 -37.40 27.33
CA ALA A 510 39.59 -36.97 26.50
C ALA A 510 40.05 -35.55 26.85
N TYR A 511 39.11 -34.65 27.14
CA TYR A 511 39.41 -33.26 27.51
C TYR A 511 40.11 -33.15 28.86
N GLU A 512 39.70 -33.94 29.87
CA GLU A 512 40.41 -34.00 31.16
C GLU A 512 41.81 -34.61 31.05
N SER A 513 42.00 -35.58 30.14
CA SER A 513 43.32 -36.19 29.91
C SER A 513 44.32 -35.24 29.23
N CYS A 514 43.87 -34.30 28.41
CA CYS A 514 44.73 -33.29 27.78
C CYS A 514 45.12 -32.15 28.73
N TRP A 515 44.38 -31.92 29.81
CA TRP A 515 44.62 -30.79 30.71
C TRP A 515 45.72 -31.06 31.74
N LEU A 516 46.09 -32.32 31.97
CA LEU A 516 47.05 -32.71 33.02
C LEU A 516 48.51 -32.76 32.58
N ASP A 517 48.82 -32.87 31.28
CA ASP A 517 50.20 -33.11 30.82
C ASP A 517 50.84 -31.99 29.98
N GLY A 518 50.20 -30.82 29.85
CA GLY A 518 50.86 -29.60 29.37
C GLY A 518 51.62 -29.68 28.03
N SER A 519 51.25 -30.62 27.15
CA SER A 519 51.83 -30.77 25.81
C SER A 519 50.79 -30.44 24.73
N GLU A 520 51.23 -29.66 23.75
CA GLU A 520 50.41 -29.20 22.62
C GLU A 520 49.86 -30.40 21.82
N CYS A 521 48.54 -30.49 21.73
CA CYS A 521 47.86 -31.55 20.99
C CYS A 521 47.44 -31.04 19.60
N GLU A 522 48.24 -31.29 18.57
CA GLU A 522 47.77 -31.24 17.18
C GLU A 522 47.03 -32.53 16.83
N LEU A 523 45.69 -32.48 16.82
CA LEU A 523 44.85 -33.54 16.25
C LEU A 523 44.27 -33.10 14.90
N SER A 524 44.88 -33.59 13.82
CA SER A 524 44.39 -33.47 12.44
C SER A 524 43.27 -34.48 12.16
N LEU A 525 42.13 -33.99 11.68
CA LEU A 525 40.93 -34.72 11.24
C LEU A 525 41.15 -35.75 10.09
N ARG A 526 42.39 -36.07 9.70
CA ARG A 526 42.70 -36.99 8.60
C ARG A 526 42.78 -38.47 8.97
N GLN A 527 42.81 -38.84 10.25
CA GLN A 527 43.02 -40.25 10.65
C GLN A 527 41.75 -41.09 10.86
N LEU A 528 40.54 -40.50 10.78
CA LEU A 528 39.27 -41.22 10.96
C LEU A 528 38.68 -41.86 9.69
N ARG A 529 39.40 -41.89 8.56
CA ARG A 529 38.89 -42.46 7.28
C ARG A 529 39.36 -43.87 6.94
N VAL A 530 40.08 -44.57 7.81
CA VAL A 530 40.57 -45.93 7.50
C VAL A 530 40.10 -46.91 8.57
N LYS A 531 38.89 -47.45 8.41
CA LYS A 531 38.49 -48.83 8.75
C LYS A 531 36.97 -48.96 8.79
N THR A 532 36.36 -49.11 7.62
CA THR A 532 35.12 -49.88 7.47
C THR A 532 35.15 -50.55 6.10
N SER A 533 35.41 -51.85 6.09
CA SER A 533 35.29 -52.72 4.91
C SER A 533 35.04 -54.15 5.33
N SER A 534 34.33 -54.86 4.44
CA SER A 534 33.86 -56.25 4.46
C SER A 534 32.49 -56.41 5.15
N VAL A 535 31.42 -56.97 4.55
CA VAL A 535 31.21 -58.16 3.67
C VAL A 535 29.75 -58.09 3.10
N PRO A 536 29.25 -58.87 2.10
CA PRO A 536 29.68 -59.14 0.72
C PRO A 536 28.59 -58.85 -0.37
N THR A 537 29.03 -58.83 -1.63
CA THR A 537 28.18 -58.80 -2.84
C THR A 537 27.98 -60.20 -3.40
N SER A 538 26.80 -60.50 -3.95
CA SER A 538 26.56 -61.64 -4.86
C SER A 538 25.97 -61.14 -6.20
N GLN A 539 26.72 -61.36 -7.28
CA GLN A 539 26.38 -61.88 -8.64
C GLN A 539 25.03 -61.48 -9.27
N ALA A 540 24.83 -61.19 -10.57
CA ALA A 540 25.45 -61.51 -11.88
C ALA A 540 24.71 -60.61 -12.93
N SER A 541 25.26 -59.92 -13.93
CA SER A 541 25.97 -60.30 -15.19
C SER A 541 25.21 -59.77 -16.44
N GLN A 542 26.00 -59.51 -17.51
CA GLN A 542 25.69 -59.34 -18.96
C GLN A 542 25.56 -57.90 -19.52
N GLU A 543 26.54 -57.36 -20.28
CA GLU A 543 26.97 -57.59 -21.71
C GLU A 543 26.14 -56.70 -22.68
N LEU A 544 26.61 -55.87 -23.64
CA LEU A 544 27.79 -55.78 -24.55
C LEU A 544 27.99 -54.33 -25.13
N ASP A 545 29.20 -54.04 -25.64
CA ASP A 545 29.69 -52.87 -26.45
C ASP A 545 29.25 -52.90 -27.96
N PRO A 546 29.79 -52.11 -28.96
CA PRO A 546 30.50 -50.79 -29.03
C PRO A 546 30.06 -49.79 -30.18
N VAL A 547 30.49 -48.52 -30.06
CA VAL A 547 31.17 -47.52 -30.98
C VAL A 547 31.17 -47.76 -32.53
N PRO A 548 31.03 -46.73 -33.44
CA PRO A 548 32.07 -45.75 -33.91
C PRO A 548 31.56 -44.29 -34.14
N ALA A 549 32.30 -43.20 -33.84
CA ALA A 549 33.52 -42.59 -34.42
C ALA A 549 33.29 -41.76 -35.72
N ASP A 550 34.04 -40.64 -35.83
CA ASP A 550 34.37 -39.83 -37.04
C ASP A 550 33.30 -38.82 -37.54
N LEU A 551 33.58 -37.57 -38.00
CA LEU A 551 34.76 -36.76 -38.37
C LEU A 551 34.34 -35.26 -38.43
N ASP A 552 35.28 -34.33 -38.23
CA ASP A 552 35.76 -33.36 -39.25
C ASP A 552 36.19 -31.98 -38.72
N GLU A 553 37.37 -31.62 -39.22
CA GLU A 553 38.20 -30.46 -39.00
C GLU A 553 37.70 -29.20 -39.72
N LYS A 554 38.09 -28.01 -39.22
CA LYS A 554 38.56 -26.90 -40.08
C LYS A 554 39.32 -25.85 -39.28
N GLU A 555 40.62 -25.76 -39.57
CA GLU A 555 41.55 -24.66 -39.26
C GLU A 555 41.13 -23.37 -40.00
N GLY A 556 41.16 -22.18 -39.41
CA GLY A 556 42.30 -21.26 -39.14
C GLY A 556 41.89 -19.83 -39.61
N PRO A 557 42.70 -18.75 -39.49
CA PRO A 557 43.95 -18.57 -38.75
C PRO A 557 43.97 -17.35 -37.79
N GLU A 558 45.06 -17.33 -37.04
CA GLU A 558 45.72 -16.33 -36.19
C GLU A 558 45.41 -14.83 -36.39
N ASP A 559 45.25 -14.10 -35.27
CA ASP A 559 45.97 -12.84 -35.10
C ASP A 559 46.28 -12.57 -33.61
N SER A 560 47.57 -12.35 -33.35
CA SER A 560 48.18 -12.17 -32.04
C SER A 560 47.95 -10.76 -31.49
N LEU A 561 47.69 -10.61 -30.19
CA LEU A 561 48.10 -9.43 -29.43
C LEU A 561 48.11 -9.72 -27.92
N ASP A 562 49.31 -9.86 -27.37
CA ASP A 562 49.63 -9.93 -25.95
C ASP A 562 49.06 -8.75 -25.17
N LYS A 563 48.30 -9.00 -24.09
CA LYS A 563 48.27 -8.13 -22.91
C LYS A 563 48.10 -8.93 -21.63
N LEU A 564 49.00 -8.64 -20.69
CA LEU A 564 49.14 -9.21 -19.35
C LEU A 564 47.83 -9.20 -18.55
N ASP A 565 47.46 -10.36 -18.03
CA ASP A 565 46.63 -10.49 -16.84
C ASP A 565 47.45 -10.15 -15.59
N GLN A 566 47.10 -9.06 -14.92
CA GLN A 566 47.46 -8.84 -13.52
C GLN A 566 46.18 -8.94 -12.68
N ASN A 567 45.84 -10.16 -12.28
CA ASN A 567 44.88 -10.42 -11.22
C ASN A 567 45.48 -9.98 -9.89
N ASN A 568 45.15 -8.77 -9.45
CA ASN A 568 45.42 -8.31 -8.09
C ASN A 568 44.10 -8.26 -7.32
N THR A 569 43.72 -9.40 -6.73
CA THR A 569 42.68 -9.47 -5.70
C THR A 569 43.21 -8.86 -4.41
N LEU A 570 42.97 -7.56 -4.24
CA LEU A 570 43.12 -6.86 -2.96
C LEU A 570 41.85 -7.04 -2.14
N THR A 571 41.93 -7.83 -1.07
CA THR A 571 40.98 -7.79 0.04
C THR A 571 41.38 -6.62 0.94
N ASP A 572 40.92 -5.42 0.62
CA ASP A 572 41.16 -4.22 1.44
C ASP A 572 40.00 -4.10 2.46
N GLU A 573 40.17 -4.71 3.64
CA GLU A 573 39.37 -4.36 4.81
C GLU A 573 39.95 -3.06 5.39
N ARG A 574 39.36 -1.92 5.04
CA ARG A 574 39.67 -0.64 5.69
C ARG A 574 38.48 -0.19 6.53
N ASP A 575 38.67 -0.21 7.83
CA ASP A 575 37.91 0.62 8.76
C ASP A 575 38.41 2.06 8.62
N LEU A 576 37.67 2.88 7.87
CA LEU A 576 37.92 4.31 7.73
C LEU A 576 37.31 5.04 8.94
N GLU A 577 38.09 5.21 10.01
CA GLU A 577 37.80 6.21 11.04
C GLU A 577 38.26 7.59 10.56
N LEU A 578 37.30 8.46 10.22
CA LEU A 578 37.55 9.87 9.94
C LEU A 578 37.33 10.67 11.25
N THR A 579 38.37 11.39 11.69
CA THR A 579 38.27 12.36 12.80
C THR A 579 37.48 13.60 12.38
N ASP A 580 36.49 13.97 13.19
CA ASP A 580 35.62 15.13 12.98
C ASP A 580 36.36 16.47 13.12
N LEU A 581 36.23 17.35 12.11
CA LEU A 581 36.50 18.78 12.21
C LEU A 581 35.19 19.55 11.95
N PRO A 582 34.90 20.63 12.69
CA PRO A 582 33.60 21.32 12.62
C PRO A 582 33.46 22.14 11.33
N LEU A 583 32.31 22.01 10.66
CA LEU A 583 31.89 22.82 9.51
C LEU A 583 31.22 24.13 9.98
N PRO A 584 31.54 25.32 9.42
CA PRO A 584 30.85 26.56 9.74
C PRO A 584 29.75 26.92 8.71
N GLY A 585 28.55 27.23 9.21
CA GLY A 585 27.57 28.09 8.54
C GLY A 585 26.19 27.47 8.28
N GLY A 586 25.25 27.75 9.18
CA GLY A 586 23.84 28.06 8.83
C GLY A 586 23.02 27.00 8.09
N TRP A 587 23.09 25.73 8.51
CA TRP A 587 22.05 24.74 8.22
C TRP A 587 21.28 24.53 9.52
N GLY A 588 19.95 24.70 9.49
CA GLY A 588 19.14 24.49 10.68
C GLY A 588 19.37 23.10 11.25
N GLU A 589 19.90 23.02 12.47
CA GLU A 589 19.95 21.79 13.25
C GLU A 589 18.52 21.30 13.47
N ALA A 590 18.13 20.29 12.70
CA ALA A 590 17.04 19.39 13.03
C ALA A 590 17.34 18.01 12.41
N ALA A 591 17.84 17.10 13.25
CA ALA A 591 17.68 15.65 13.09
C ALA A 591 16.19 15.32 12.89
N SER A 592 15.71 14.24 12.25
CA SER A 592 16.33 12.94 11.97
C SER A 592 15.97 12.40 10.57
N ALA A 593 17.01 11.91 9.90
CA ALA A 593 17.04 11.22 8.61
C ALA A 593 16.53 9.77 8.65
N GLU A 594 16.24 9.23 9.84
CA GLU A 594 16.16 7.79 10.07
C GLU A 594 14.79 7.16 9.74
N GLU A 595 13.70 7.86 10.04
CA GLU A 595 12.36 7.40 9.63
C GLU A 595 12.25 7.37 8.10
N HIS A 596 12.86 8.35 7.43
CA HIS A 596 13.02 8.36 5.98
C HIS A 596 13.96 7.27 5.49
N LEU A 597 15.06 6.91 6.16
CA LEU A 597 15.97 5.87 5.67
C LEU A 597 15.30 4.49 5.67
N LYS A 598 14.60 4.12 6.76
CA LYS A 598 13.84 2.86 6.83
C LYS A 598 12.63 2.87 5.90
N ILE A 599 11.88 3.98 5.84
CA ILE A 599 10.78 4.14 4.88
C ILE A 599 11.32 4.11 3.44
N LEU A 600 12.42 4.76 3.10
CA LEU A 600 13.00 4.79 1.75
C LEU A 600 13.48 3.40 1.33
N MET A 601 14.20 2.68 2.20
CA MET A 601 14.73 1.35 1.93
C MET A 601 13.62 0.28 1.87
N ASP A 602 12.61 0.37 2.75
CA ASP A 602 11.47 -0.54 2.76
C ASP A 602 10.42 -0.18 1.69
N TYR A 603 10.30 1.06 1.22
CA TYR A 603 9.30 1.45 0.19
C TYR A 603 9.84 1.53 -1.23
N TYR A 604 11.09 1.93 -1.44
CA TYR A 604 11.65 2.13 -2.77
C TYR A 604 12.67 1.03 -3.06
N PRO A 605 12.26 -0.10 -3.67
CA PRO A 605 13.24 -1.01 -4.26
C PRO A 605 14.12 -0.22 -5.23
N PRO A 606 15.37 -0.65 -5.47
CA PRO A 606 16.26 -0.03 -6.43
C PRO A 606 15.48 0.36 -7.70
N PRO A 607 15.61 1.61 -8.18
CA PRO A 607 14.83 2.10 -9.30
C PRO A 607 14.99 1.13 -10.47
N ARG A 608 13.89 0.59 -11.00
CA ARG A 608 13.95 -0.58 -11.87
C ARG A 608 14.82 -0.40 -13.13
N ARG A 609 15.20 0.83 -13.55
CA ARG A 609 15.92 1.10 -14.81
C ARG A 609 16.79 2.37 -14.89
N SER A 610 17.10 3.09 -13.80
CA SER A 610 17.79 4.40 -13.93
C SER A 610 18.97 4.57 -12.97
N GLY A 611 20.15 4.84 -13.53
CA GLY A 611 21.40 5.13 -12.82
C GLY A 611 22.61 4.82 -13.71
N TYR A 612 23.80 5.34 -13.39
CA TYR A 612 25.02 5.06 -14.16
C TYR A 612 25.35 3.57 -14.19
N CYS A 613 25.19 2.89 -13.06
CA CYS A 613 25.32 1.44 -12.90
C CYS A 613 23.94 0.74 -12.89
N GLY A 614 22.93 1.24 -13.60
CA GLY A 614 21.60 0.63 -13.57
C GLY A 614 20.85 0.83 -12.24
N GLY A 615 19.89 -0.06 -11.97
CA GLY A 615 18.97 0.05 -10.83
C GLY A 615 19.58 -0.41 -9.51
N GLY A 616 20.54 0.34 -8.98
CA GLY A 616 21.16 0.11 -7.67
C GLY A 616 20.85 1.23 -6.67
N ILE A 617 21.37 1.08 -5.44
CA ILE A 617 21.35 2.10 -4.39
C ILE A 617 22.73 2.75 -4.35
N TYR A 618 22.77 4.07 -4.57
CA TYR A 618 24.00 4.85 -4.71
C TYR A 618 24.36 5.55 -3.41
N PHE A 619 25.60 5.44 -2.99
CA PHE A 619 26.17 6.10 -1.83
C PHE A 619 27.41 6.88 -2.24
N ALA A 620 27.46 8.18 -1.93
CA ALA A 620 28.67 8.97 -2.09
C ALA A 620 29.49 8.97 -0.79
N THR A 621 30.81 9.04 -0.90
CA THR A 621 31.71 9.11 0.26
C THR A 621 31.73 10.47 0.93
N SER A 622 31.22 11.52 0.26
CA SER A 622 31.16 12.88 0.80
C SER A 622 29.75 13.48 0.73
N PRO A 623 29.38 14.33 1.71
CA PRO A 623 28.11 15.03 1.68
C PRO A 623 28.00 15.99 0.50
N GLU A 624 29.10 16.58 0.01
CA GLU A 624 29.10 17.52 -1.11
C GLU A 624 28.71 16.87 -2.45
N ALA A 625 29.13 15.61 -2.66
CA ALA A 625 28.74 14.81 -3.82
C ALA A 625 27.23 14.48 -3.78
N THR A 626 26.69 14.23 -2.59
CA THR A 626 25.26 13.98 -2.39
C THR A 626 24.43 15.27 -2.52
N GLY A 627 24.93 16.40 -2.00
CA GLY A 627 24.19 17.67 -1.91
C GLY A 627 23.73 18.20 -3.26
N ARG A 628 24.54 18.03 -4.32
CA ARG A 628 24.18 18.42 -5.69
C ARG A 628 23.07 17.55 -6.31
N LYS A 629 22.81 16.36 -5.73
CA LYS A 629 21.80 15.39 -6.19
C LYS A 629 20.56 15.38 -5.30
N ALA A 630 20.68 15.82 -4.05
CA ALA A 630 19.62 15.82 -3.05
C ALA A 630 18.59 16.96 -3.20
N ILE A 631 18.89 17.96 -4.03
CA ILE A 631 18.02 19.12 -4.24
C ILE A 631 17.31 18.96 -5.58
N GLY A 632 16.03 18.60 -5.55
CA GLY A 632 15.19 18.62 -6.76
C GLY A 632 15.10 20.05 -7.31
N PRO A 633 15.09 20.25 -8.64
CA PRO A 633 15.18 21.59 -9.27
C PRO A 633 14.11 22.57 -8.78
N ASP A 634 12.97 22.07 -8.33
CA ASP A 634 11.83 22.90 -7.91
C ASP A 634 11.71 23.10 -6.39
N SER A 635 12.44 22.33 -5.57
CA SER A 635 12.15 22.23 -4.13
C SER A 635 13.04 23.09 -3.26
N GLN A 636 14.28 23.37 -3.68
CA GLN A 636 15.37 23.93 -2.86
C GLN A 636 15.51 23.30 -1.46
N LYS A 637 14.95 22.11 -1.26
CA LYS A 637 14.82 21.44 0.04
C LYS A 637 15.16 19.96 -0.16
N GLY A 638 16.16 19.49 0.55
CA GLY A 638 16.60 18.10 0.53
C GLY A 638 17.31 17.76 1.84
N PHE A 639 17.43 16.47 2.14
CA PHE A 639 18.15 15.95 3.30
C PHE A 639 19.22 14.97 2.82
N ILE A 640 20.38 14.95 3.50
CA ILE A 640 21.45 13.98 3.26
C ILE A 640 21.38 12.93 4.36
N LEU A 641 21.41 11.66 3.97
CA LEU A 641 21.35 10.53 4.91
C LEU A 641 22.76 9.93 5.06
N LYS A 642 23.18 9.65 6.30
CA LYS A 642 24.39 8.87 6.60
C LYS A 642 23.99 7.42 6.87
N ALA A 643 24.61 6.48 6.14
CA ALA A 643 24.33 5.05 6.26
C ALA A 643 25.64 4.26 6.37
N THR A 644 25.59 3.14 7.11
CA THR A 644 26.65 2.13 7.12
C THR A 644 26.32 1.09 6.07
N VAL A 645 27.25 0.79 5.16
CA VAL A 645 27.00 -0.08 4.01
C VAL A 645 28.02 -1.22 3.98
N LYS A 646 27.53 -2.47 3.94
CA LYS A 646 28.34 -3.66 3.73
C LYS A 646 28.70 -3.78 2.25
N LEU A 647 29.89 -3.32 1.89
CA LEU A 647 30.34 -3.30 0.49
C LEU A 647 30.78 -4.67 -0.03
N GLY A 648 31.27 -5.57 0.83
CA GLY A 648 31.78 -6.88 0.40
C GLY A 648 32.89 -6.76 -0.66
N LYS A 649 32.91 -7.65 -1.65
CA LYS A 649 33.83 -7.55 -2.79
C LYS A 649 33.40 -6.44 -3.73
N VAL A 650 34.24 -5.43 -3.91
CA VAL A 650 33.94 -4.24 -4.70
C VAL A 650 34.44 -4.38 -6.13
N LYS A 651 33.58 -4.19 -7.12
CA LYS A 651 33.94 -4.13 -8.54
C LYS A 651 34.26 -2.69 -8.94
N GLN A 652 35.50 -2.43 -9.35
CA GLN A 652 35.88 -1.13 -9.90
C GLN A 652 35.30 -0.95 -11.31
N MET A 653 34.57 0.13 -11.55
CA MET A 653 34.00 0.48 -12.85
C MET A 653 34.44 1.88 -13.29
N GLY A 654 34.43 2.14 -14.60
CA GLY A 654 34.72 3.46 -15.15
C GLY A 654 33.62 4.50 -14.85
N SER A 655 33.88 5.78 -15.16
CA SER A 655 32.99 6.91 -14.82
C SER A 655 31.58 6.83 -15.41
N GLN A 656 31.41 6.13 -16.53
CA GLN A 656 30.09 5.92 -17.13
C GLN A 656 29.36 4.68 -16.61
N CYS A 657 30.07 3.78 -15.92
CA CYS A 657 29.62 2.47 -15.48
C CYS A 657 28.85 1.70 -16.59
N ASP A 658 28.11 0.64 -16.24
CA ASP A 658 27.22 -0.07 -17.15
C ASP A 658 25.76 0.17 -16.71
N ARG A 659 25.00 0.93 -17.52
CA ARG A 659 23.60 1.27 -17.21
C ARG A 659 22.66 0.07 -17.23
N SER A 660 23.09 -1.04 -17.82
CA SER A 660 22.34 -2.30 -17.82
C SER A 660 22.67 -3.19 -16.61
N MET A 661 23.66 -2.81 -15.79
CA MET A 661 24.11 -3.60 -14.66
C MET A 661 22.99 -3.85 -13.64
N SER A 662 22.93 -5.09 -13.16
CA SER A 662 21.97 -5.59 -12.18
C SER A 662 22.67 -6.38 -11.08
N GLY A 663 21.99 -6.55 -9.94
CA GLY A 663 22.53 -7.35 -8.84
C GLY A 663 22.85 -8.80 -9.24
N GLY A 664 22.09 -9.37 -10.17
CA GLY A 664 22.35 -10.71 -10.71
C GLY A 664 23.65 -10.78 -11.51
N GLN A 665 23.91 -9.80 -12.38
CA GLN A 665 25.16 -9.71 -13.15
C GLN A 665 26.36 -9.45 -12.25
N LEU A 666 26.24 -8.53 -11.28
CA LEU A 666 27.32 -8.22 -10.36
C LEU A 666 27.71 -9.46 -9.53
N LYS A 667 26.71 -10.13 -8.94
CA LYS A 667 26.90 -11.37 -8.18
C LYS A 667 27.45 -12.50 -9.04
N GLY A 668 26.97 -12.62 -10.28
CA GLY A 668 27.52 -13.57 -11.27
C GLY A 668 28.99 -13.33 -11.60
N SER A 669 29.46 -12.08 -11.49
CA SER A 669 30.88 -11.73 -11.60
C SER A 669 31.68 -11.86 -10.29
N GLY A 670 31.08 -12.35 -9.21
CA GLY A 670 31.76 -12.60 -7.93
C GLY A 670 31.96 -11.37 -7.06
N PHE A 671 31.22 -10.29 -7.31
CA PHE A 671 31.28 -9.04 -6.55
C PHE A 671 29.94 -8.76 -5.83
N ASP A 672 30.01 -7.98 -4.75
CA ASP A 672 28.88 -7.60 -3.89
C ASP A 672 28.46 -6.14 -4.09
N SER A 673 29.41 -5.27 -4.47
CA SER A 673 29.16 -3.85 -4.75
C SER A 673 29.99 -3.34 -5.94
N ILE A 674 29.69 -2.14 -6.40
CA ILE A 674 30.46 -1.42 -7.43
C ILE A 674 31.03 -0.16 -6.81
N HIS A 675 32.26 0.18 -7.19
CA HIS A 675 32.85 1.50 -6.96
C HIS A 675 33.11 2.19 -8.31
N PHE A 676 32.66 3.43 -8.44
CA PHE A 676 32.90 4.26 -9.63
C PHE A 676 32.90 5.74 -9.27
N ASN A 677 33.39 6.59 -10.16
CA ASN A 677 33.42 8.04 -9.95
C ASN A 677 32.86 8.73 -11.22
N PRO A 678 31.64 9.28 -11.19
CA PRO A 678 31.03 9.95 -12.35
C PRO A 678 31.60 11.34 -12.64
N GLY A 679 32.63 11.77 -11.92
CA GLY A 679 33.29 13.08 -12.06
C GLY A 679 32.94 14.06 -10.94
N ASP A 680 32.13 13.67 -9.96
CA ASP A 680 31.70 14.52 -8.86
C ASP A 680 31.99 13.98 -7.46
N GLY A 681 32.70 12.86 -7.37
CA GLY A 681 33.08 12.17 -6.13
C GLY A 681 33.07 10.65 -6.30
N ASP A 682 33.67 9.94 -5.36
CA ASP A 682 33.62 8.48 -5.35
C ASP A 682 32.24 8.00 -4.89
N GLU A 683 31.69 7.05 -5.62
CA GLU A 683 30.37 6.46 -5.37
C GLU A 683 30.43 4.93 -5.31
N TYR A 684 29.64 4.40 -4.39
CA TYR A 684 29.42 2.97 -4.21
C TYR A 684 27.99 2.61 -4.55
N VAL A 685 27.81 1.48 -5.24
CA VAL A 685 26.51 0.96 -5.64
C VAL A 685 26.31 -0.44 -5.07
N VAL A 686 25.20 -0.64 -4.36
CA VAL A 686 24.74 -1.95 -3.89
C VAL A 686 23.36 -2.27 -4.47
N TYR A 687 23.10 -3.55 -4.76
CA TYR A 687 21.83 -3.98 -5.38
C TYR A 687 20.88 -4.68 -4.41
N SER A 688 21.28 -4.88 -3.16
CA SER A 688 20.43 -5.43 -2.11
C SER A 688 20.34 -4.43 -0.96
N SER A 689 19.12 -4.17 -0.49
CA SER A 689 18.89 -3.34 0.71
C SER A 689 19.48 -3.98 1.96
N SER A 690 19.67 -5.31 1.98
CA SER A 690 20.35 -6.01 3.07
C SER A 690 21.81 -5.60 3.25
N ASN A 691 22.42 -4.94 2.26
CA ASN A 691 23.77 -4.39 2.37
C ASN A 691 23.78 -3.04 3.08
N VAL A 692 22.64 -2.42 3.37
CA VAL A 692 22.55 -1.16 4.10
C VAL A 692 22.20 -1.49 5.55
N ILE A 693 23.19 -1.39 6.43
CA ILE A 693 23.05 -1.74 7.84
C ILE A 693 22.37 -0.56 8.54
N SER A 694 21.28 -0.83 9.25
CA SER A 694 20.64 0.21 10.06
C SER A 694 21.59 0.67 11.18
N GLN A 695 21.62 1.96 11.51
CA GLN A 695 22.45 2.44 12.64
C GLN A 695 22.11 1.72 13.94
N VAL A 696 20.84 1.32 14.12
CA VAL A 696 20.37 0.49 15.24
C VAL A 696 21.05 -0.87 15.27
N GLU A 697 21.17 -1.57 14.13
CA GLU A 697 21.85 -2.87 14.08
C GLU A 697 23.33 -2.77 14.42
N ALA A 698 23.97 -1.66 14.05
CA ALA A 698 25.38 -1.41 14.37
C ALA A 698 25.57 -1.04 15.85
N LYS A 699 24.71 -0.19 16.42
CA LYS A 699 24.91 0.37 17.77
C LYS A 699 24.24 -0.45 18.89
N ALA A 700 23.20 -1.24 18.60
CA ALA A 700 22.47 -1.99 19.64
C ALA A 700 23.34 -2.96 20.46
N PRO A 701 24.28 -3.73 19.87
CA PRO A 701 25.19 -4.56 20.66
C PRO A 701 26.04 -3.76 21.64
N SER A 702 26.52 -2.57 21.23
CA SER A 702 27.30 -1.68 22.08
C SER A 702 26.48 -1.08 23.23
N ILE A 703 25.22 -0.71 22.96
CA ILE A 703 24.27 -0.26 23.99
C ILE A 703 24.02 -1.38 25.01
N GLU A 704 23.76 -2.60 24.53
CA GLU A 704 23.54 -3.76 25.40
C GLU A 704 24.77 -4.09 26.24
N ALA A 705 25.96 -4.13 25.63
CA ALA A 705 27.22 -4.34 26.32
C ALA A 705 27.49 -3.25 27.37
N ALA A 706 27.19 -1.99 27.08
CA ALA A 706 27.36 -0.89 28.04
C ALA A 706 26.40 -0.97 29.23
N LEU A 707 25.12 -1.32 28.98
CA LEU A 707 24.14 -1.55 30.05
C LEU A 707 24.54 -2.73 30.95
N GLN A 708 25.04 -3.81 30.35
CA GLN A 708 25.56 -4.98 31.07
C GLN A 708 26.82 -4.63 31.88
N ALA A 709 27.77 -3.92 31.29
CA ALA A 709 29.02 -3.51 31.94
C ALA A 709 28.76 -2.61 33.16
N ALA A 710 27.76 -1.72 33.09
CA ALA A 710 27.34 -0.89 34.20
C ALA A 710 26.51 -1.63 35.28
N LYS A 711 26.34 -2.96 35.13
CA LYS A 711 25.56 -3.81 36.04
C LYS A 711 24.15 -3.27 36.29
N MET A 712 23.53 -2.71 35.25
CA MET A 712 22.14 -2.26 35.31
C MET A 712 21.25 -3.48 35.53
N PRO A 713 20.42 -3.54 36.58
CA PRO A 713 19.58 -4.71 36.81
C PRO A 713 18.66 -4.93 35.61
N ASN A 714 18.58 -6.16 35.14
CA ASN A 714 17.81 -6.55 33.96
C ASN A 714 16.34 -6.07 34.02
N GLU A 715 15.76 -6.05 35.22
CA GLU A 715 14.40 -5.56 35.48
C GLU A 715 14.23 -4.04 35.25
N SER A 716 15.33 -3.26 35.28
CA SER A 716 15.32 -1.83 35.01
C SER A 716 15.49 -1.48 33.52
N TRP A 717 15.61 -2.48 32.64
CA TRP A 717 15.73 -2.28 31.19
C TRP A 717 14.36 -2.04 30.55
N ALA A 718 13.64 -1.03 31.04
CA ALA A 718 12.32 -0.64 30.56
C ALA A 718 12.44 0.63 29.70
N CYS A 719 12.01 0.59 28.43
CA CYS A 719 12.10 1.75 27.56
C CYS A 719 11.00 2.78 27.86
N LYS A 720 11.39 3.99 28.26
CA LYS A 720 10.48 5.10 28.58
C LYS A 720 9.69 5.57 27.37
N VAL A 721 10.32 5.62 26.19
CA VAL A 721 9.64 5.97 24.93
C VAL A 721 8.50 4.98 24.64
N CYS A 722 8.69 3.71 24.99
CA CYS A 722 7.73 2.62 24.82
C CYS A 722 6.87 2.33 26.06
N ASN A 723 6.54 3.34 26.88
CA ASN A 723 5.71 3.21 28.08
C ASN A 723 6.21 2.13 29.07
N GLY A 724 7.52 2.04 29.26
CA GLY A 724 8.13 1.08 30.18
C GLY A 724 8.14 -0.36 29.65
N ARG A 725 7.89 -0.57 28.35
CA ARG A 725 8.03 -1.91 27.74
C ARG A 725 9.46 -2.42 27.94
N SER A 726 9.57 -3.66 28.42
CA SER A 726 10.84 -4.31 28.67
C SER A 726 11.68 -4.47 27.38
N MET A 727 12.98 -4.27 27.51
CA MET A 727 13.99 -4.56 26.48
C MET A 727 14.65 -5.94 26.69
N MET A 728 14.15 -6.75 27.63
CA MET A 728 14.73 -8.05 28.01
C MET A 728 14.72 -9.10 26.89
N ALA A 729 13.78 -8.99 25.94
CA ALA A 729 13.76 -9.87 24.77
C ALA A 729 14.95 -9.60 23.80
N GLY A 730 15.79 -8.61 24.10
CA GLY A 730 16.93 -8.17 23.32
C GLY A 730 16.83 -6.68 23.05
N VAL A 731 17.86 -5.92 23.45
CA VAL A 731 17.92 -4.46 23.22
C VAL A 731 17.80 -4.16 21.73
N LYS A 732 18.50 -4.94 20.90
CA LYS A 732 18.41 -4.89 19.44
C LYS A 732 16.97 -5.09 18.93
N GLN A 733 16.30 -6.16 19.36
CA GLN A 733 14.95 -6.48 18.89
C GLN A 733 13.93 -5.43 19.32
N HIS A 734 14.10 -4.87 20.52
CA HIS A 734 13.27 -3.77 21.00
C HIS A 734 13.48 -2.49 20.18
N LEU A 735 14.72 -2.01 20.06
CA LEU A 735 15.03 -0.75 19.38
C LEU A 735 14.67 -0.80 17.88
N LEU A 736 14.79 -1.98 17.25
CA LEU A 736 14.39 -2.20 15.86
C LEU A 736 12.88 -2.36 15.64
N SER A 737 12.13 -2.59 16.72
CA SER A 737 10.69 -2.84 16.60
C SER A 737 9.98 -1.65 15.98
N ALA A 738 9.03 -1.92 15.07
CA ALA A 738 8.25 -0.87 14.43
C ALA A 738 7.52 0.02 15.44
N SER A 739 7.10 -0.55 16.57
CA SER A 739 6.50 0.19 17.68
C SER A 739 7.47 1.19 18.31
N HIS A 740 8.73 0.81 18.53
CA HIS A 740 9.74 1.68 19.11
C HIS A 740 10.06 2.86 18.20
N MET A 741 10.43 2.57 16.95
CA MET A 741 10.78 3.61 15.95
C MET A 741 9.66 4.65 15.80
N ARG A 742 8.41 4.20 15.74
CA ARG A 742 7.25 5.08 15.66
C ARG A 742 7.10 5.99 16.88
N LEU A 743 7.34 5.46 18.09
CA LEU A 743 7.21 6.24 19.32
C LEU A 743 8.38 7.22 19.51
N VAL A 744 9.59 6.85 19.06
CA VAL A 744 10.73 7.78 19.00
C VAL A 744 10.43 8.94 18.04
N ALA A 745 9.86 8.66 16.87
CA ALA A 745 9.48 9.69 15.91
C ALA A 745 8.45 10.67 16.51
N VAL A 746 7.43 10.15 17.21
CA VAL A 746 6.46 10.99 17.93
C VAL A 746 7.12 11.80 19.05
N ALA A 747 7.98 11.17 19.85
CA ALA A 747 8.72 11.84 20.94
C ALA A 747 9.60 12.99 20.43
N ALA A 748 10.19 12.82 19.25
CA ALA A 748 11.03 13.81 18.59
C ALA A 748 10.24 14.89 17.81
N GLY A 749 8.90 14.85 17.86
CA GLY A 749 8.04 15.88 17.23
C GLY A 749 7.74 15.67 15.75
N PHE A 750 8.01 14.50 15.17
CA PHE A 750 7.71 14.18 13.76
C PHE A 750 6.26 13.76 13.53
N THR A 751 5.27 14.51 14.04
CA THR A 751 3.86 14.19 13.78
C THR A 751 3.32 14.90 12.54
N GLY A 752 3.04 14.13 11.48
CA GLY A 752 1.86 14.40 10.65
C GLY A 752 0.61 14.09 11.47
N ALA A 753 -0.39 14.96 11.44
CA ALA A 753 -1.57 15.09 12.32
C ALA A 753 -2.46 13.84 12.57
N THR A 754 -1.91 12.67 12.86
CA THR A 754 -2.64 11.38 12.85
C THR A 754 -2.41 10.51 14.08
N LEU A 755 -1.68 10.95 15.11
CA LEU A 755 -1.44 10.12 16.30
C LEU A 755 -1.52 10.95 17.57
N GLY A 756 -2.68 10.89 18.23
CA GLY A 756 -2.99 11.55 19.50
C GLY A 756 -2.13 11.05 20.65
N ALA A 757 -0.91 11.57 20.76
CA ALA A 757 -0.13 11.51 21.98
C ALA A 757 -0.31 12.85 22.72
N ASP A 758 -0.92 12.79 23.90
CA ASP A 758 -1.33 13.97 24.67
C ASP A 758 -0.17 14.78 25.29
N GLU A 759 1.07 14.29 25.29
CA GLU A 759 2.25 15.05 25.78
C GLU A 759 3.56 14.68 25.04
N PRO A 760 4.45 15.66 24.77
CA PRO A 760 5.78 15.40 24.21
C PRO A 760 6.61 14.54 25.15
N ARG A 761 7.19 13.46 24.62
CA ARG A 761 8.01 12.52 25.40
C ARG A 761 9.48 12.89 25.24
N PRO A 762 10.30 12.78 26.29
CA PRO A 762 11.75 12.93 26.14
C PRO A 762 12.29 11.79 25.28
N VAL A 763 13.06 12.14 24.25
CA VAL A 763 13.84 11.20 23.42
C VAL A 763 15.05 10.65 24.18
N GLU A 764 15.45 11.29 25.27
CA GLU A 764 16.53 10.83 26.15
C GLU A 764 15.98 10.00 27.32
N GLN A 765 16.62 8.87 27.59
CA GLN A 765 16.32 8.00 28.71
C GLN A 765 17.54 7.82 29.60
N VAL A 766 17.37 8.16 30.88
CA VAL A 766 18.39 7.94 31.91
C VAL A 766 18.20 6.57 32.60
N PHE A 767 19.26 5.77 32.64
CA PHE A 767 19.43 4.57 33.44
C PHE A 767 20.34 4.86 34.64
N LYS A 768 19.99 4.35 35.82
CA LYS A 768 20.78 4.48 37.04
C LYS A 768 21.11 3.10 37.58
N SER A 769 22.39 2.82 37.78
CA SER A 769 22.85 1.53 38.34
C SER A 769 22.71 1.53 39.86
N ALA A 770 22.79 0.35 40.47
CA ALA A 770 22.88 0.21 41.91
C ALA A 770 24.17 0.84 42.49
N THR A 771 25.20 1.05 41.66
CA THR A 771 26.47 1.69 42.03
C THR A 771 26.44 3.21 41.87
N GLY A 772 25.32 3.80 41.45
CA GLY A 772 25.17 5.24 41.23
C GLY A 772 25.65 5.73 39.86
N GLN A 773 26.14 4.85 38.98
CA GLN A 773 26.50 5.18 37.61
C GLN A 773 25.24 5.56 36.82
N GLN A 774 25.33 6.64 36.05
CA GLN A 774 24.23 7.14 35.24
C GLN A 774 24.57 7.07 33.75
N LEU A 775 23.75 6.34 32.99
CA LEU A 775 23.88 6.24 31.54
C LEU A 775 22.64 6.87 30.89
N THR A 776 22.84 7.78 29.95
CA THR A 776 21.76 8.42 29.20
C THR A 776 21.76 7.86 27.78
N LEU A 777 20.71 7.14 27.41
CA LEU A 777 20.45 6.71 26.04
C LEU A 777 19.65 7.79 25.31
N ASP A 778 20.25 8.35 24.27
CA ASP A 778 19.54 9.14 23.27
C ASP A 778 18.86 8.17 22.29
N HIS A 779 17.53 8.05 22.34
CA HIS A 779 16.81 7.15 21.44
C HIS A 779 16.81 7.61 19.98
N LEU A 780 17.11 8.88 19.72
CA LEU A 780 17.16 9.44 18.37
C LEU A 780 18.50 9.16 17.69
N ASN A 781 19.61 9.28 18.42
CA ASN A 781 20.97 9.06 17.88
C ASN A 781 21.54 7.67 18.21
N LEU A 782 20.86 6.93 19.09
CA LEU A 782 21.28 5.63 19.63
C LEU A 782 22.67 5.70 20.27
N GLU A 783 22.91 6.80 20.97
CA GLU A 783 24.16 7.06 21.68
C GLU A 783 23.94 6.95 23.18
N LEU A 784 24.92 6.34 23.84
CA LEU A 784 24.93 6.19 25.28
C LEU A 784 25.98 7.15 25.87
N LYS A 785 25.54 8.12 26.66
CA LYS A 785 26.41 9.09 27.32
C LYS A 785 26.54 8.73 28.80
N GLU A 786 27.77 8.54 29.26
CA GLU A 786 28.05 8.38 30.69
C GLU A 786 28.03 9.76 31.36
N THR A 787 27.16 9.92 32.36
CA THR A 787 27.09 11.17 33.12
C THR A 787 27.84 10.98 34.43
N LEU A 788 29.01 11.60 34.56
CA LEU A 788 29.76 11.58 35.81
C LEU A 788 28.96 12.31 36.90
N SER A 789 28.51 11.57 37.92
CA SER A 789 27.85 12.16 39.08
C SER A 789 28.89 12.90 39.92
N GLY A 790 29.04 14.21 39.69
CA GLY A 790 29.86 15.07 40.51
C GLY A 790 29.29 15.23 41.93
N THR A 791 29.68 14.37 42.86
CA THR A 791 29.49 14.61 44.30
C THR A 791 30.61 15.51 44.79
N GLY A 792 30.55 16.80 44.43
CA GLY A 792 31.42 17.84 44.95
C GLY A 792 30.64 18.75 45.89
N THR A 793 30.49 18.34 47.16
CA THR A 793 30.08 19.25 48.23
C THR A 793 31.30 20.09 48.63
N GLY A 794 31.49 21.23 47.99
CA GLY A 794 32.49 22.24 48.33
C GLY A 794 31.83 23.57 48.63
N ASP A 795 31.64 23.84 49.91
CA ASP A 795 31.28 25.13 50.50
C ASP A 795 32.39 26.15 50.23
N MET A 796 32.08 27.31 49.63
CA MET A 796 32.84 28.56 49.76
C MET A 796 32.02 29.78 49.31
N SER A 797 31.71 30.62 50.30
CA SER A 797 31.43 32.05 50.16
C SER A 797 32.69 32.83 49.74
N ALA A 798 32.69 33.50 48.58
CA ALA A 798 33.52 34.70 48.31
C ALA A 798 33.02 35.42 47.04
N GLY A 799 33.10 36.75 47.06
CA GLY A 799 32.52 37.69 46.10
C GLY A 799 33.11 37.72 44.67
N PRO A 800 32.64 38.67 43.84
CA PRO A 800 32.71 38.57 42.39
C PRO A 800 34.01 39.17 41.85
N VAL A 801 34.79 38.38 41.11
CA VAL A 801 35.87 38.89 40.24
C VAL A 801 35.90 38.12 38.92
N ALA A 802 35.56 38.86 37.86
CA ALA A 802 36.02 38.78 36.47
C ALA A 802 36.05 37.42 35.75
N MET A 803 34.98 37.14 34.98
CA MET A 803 35.14 36.44 33.69
C MET A 803 35.30 37.47 32.56
N ALA A 804 36.38 37.30 31.81
CA ALA A 804 36.66 38.02 30.58
C ALA A 804 35.51 37.83 29.58
N ARG A 805 34.87 38.93 29.20
CA ARG A 805 33.96 38.99 28.05
C ARG A 805 34.75 38.73 26.77
N TRP A 806 34.51 37.61 26.13
CA TRP A 806 34.65 37.52 24.67
C TRP A 806 33.54 38.40 24.06
N HIS A 807 33.93 39.49 23.41
CA HIS A 807 33.05 40.32 22.61
C HIS A 807 32.87 39.64 21.25
N GLU A 808 31.81 38.87 21.09
CA GLU A 808 31.32 38.47 19.78
C GLU A 808 30.50 39.64 19.24
N SER A 809 31.07 40.39 18.29
CA SER A 809 30.37 41.48 17.61
C SER A 809 29.27 40.89 16.73
N GLN A 810 28.06 40.75 17.27
CA GLN A 810 26.90 40.50 16.43
C GLN A 810 26.63 41.76 15.60
N GLU A 811 26.90 41.67 14.30
CA GLU A 811 26.46 42.66 13.32
C GLU A 811 24.93 42.66 13.28
N GLN A 812 24.32 43.73 13.79
CA GLN A 812 22.87 43.92 13.74
C GLN A 812 22.47 44.43 12.36
N TRP A 813 21.65 43.64 11.67
CA TRP A 813 21.01 44.00 10.41
C TRP A 813 19.65 44.63 10.69
N GLU A 814 19.42 45.83 10.16
CA GLU A 814 18.18 46.56 10.33
C GLU A 814 17.42 46.63 8.99
N ARG A 815 16.18 46.15 8.96
CA ARG A 815 15.31 46.21 7.77
C ARG A 815 14.67 47.59 7.66
N LYS A 816 14.94 48.31 6.57
CA LYS A 816 14.46 49.68 6.34
C LYS A 816 13.66 49.78 5.05
N LEU A 817 12.66 50.67 5.03
CA LEU A 817 11.88 50.97 3.83
C LEU A 817 12.53 52.12 3.06
N HIS A 818 12.93 51.88 1.82
CA HIS A 818 13.49 52.91 0.97
C HIS A 818 12.39 53.82 0.44
N ARG A 819 12.24 55.00 1.07
CA ARG A 819 11.09 55.91 0.86
C ARG A 819 10.82 56.30 -0.60
N GLN A 820 11.84 56.36 -1.46
CA GLN A 820 11.66 56.72 -2.86
C GLN A 820 11.27 55.53 -3.76
N ARG A 821 11.66 54.30 -3.41
CA ARG A 821 11.41 53.11 -4.25
C ARG A 821 10.26 52.24 -3.72
N GLY A 822 9.82 52.46 -2.48
CA GLY A 822 8.76 51.67 -1.86
C GLY A 822 9.15 50.22 -1.55
N VAL A 823 10.43 49.87 -1.65
CA VAL A 823 10.97 48.53 -1.40
C VAL A 823 11.81 48.49 -0.12
N PHE A 824 11.88 47.33 0.51
CA PHE A 824 12.68 47.13 1.71
C PHE A 824 14.13 46.78 1.35
N PHE A 825 15.05 47.24 2.19
CA PHE A 825 16.46 46.88 2.13
C PHE A 825 16.97 46.55 3.54
N TRP A 826 18.03 45.77 3.59
CA TRP A 826 18.71 45.42 4.85
C TRP A 826 20.00 46.21 4.93
N GLU A 827 20.25 46.88 6.06
CA GLU A 827 21.46 47.68 6.31
C GLU A 827 22.21 47.12 7.53
N CYS A 828 23.52 46.91 7.39
CA CYS A 828 24.43 46.61 8.49
C CYS A 828 25.21 47.88 8.86
N SER A 829 25.59 48.03 10.13
CA SER A 829 26.25 49.21 10.73
C SER A 829 27.53 49.70 10.01
N ASN A 830 28.04 48.96 9.02
CA ASN A 830 29.27 49.24 8.28
C ASN A 830 29.03 49.44 6.76
N THR A 831 28.12 50.34 6.40
CA THR A 831 27.83 50.84 5.03
C THR A 831 27.43 49.80 3.97
N GLN A 832 27.10 48.57 4.36
CA GLN A 832 26.58 47.55 3.45
C GLN A 832 25.06 47.51 3.48
N TRP A 833 24.44 47.53 2.29
CA TRP A 833 23.02 47.33 2.12
C TRP A 833 22.69 46.56 0.84
N PHE A 834 21.56 45.85 0.81
CA PHE A 834 21.01 45.25 -0.40
C PHE A 834 19.48 45.33 -0.41
N PHE A 835 18.89 45.47 -1.61
CA PHE A 835 17.44 45.49 -1.81
C PHE A 835 16.89 44.06 -1.97
N GLU A 836 15.69 43.80 -1.46
CA GLU A 836 15.06 42.47 -1.50
C GLU A 836 14.70 41.98 -2.93
N ASP A 837 14.78 42.84 -3.95
CA ASP A 837 14.28 42.58 -5.32
C ASP A 837 15.37 42.41 -6.41
N GLU A 838 16.67 42.35 -6.08
CA GLU A 838 17.76 42.19 -7.06
C GLU A 838 18.62 40.91 -6.83
N PRO A 839 18.21 39.70 -7.29
CA PRO A 839 18.88 38.44 -6.93
C PRO A 839 20.00 37.95 -7.87
N LYS A 840 20.41 38.69 -8.92
CA LYS A 840 21.11 38.06 -10.08
C LYS A 840 22.60 38.36 -10.30
N CYS A 841 23.28 39.20 -9.52
CA CYS A 841 24.61 39.73 -9.94
C CYS A 841 25.83 39.43 -9.05
N TRP A 842 25.77 38.47 -8.12
CA TRP A 842 26.90 38.19 -7.21
C TRP A 842 27.28 36.71 -7.13
N ARG A 843 28.58 36.40 -7.24
CA ARG A 843 29.16 35.07 -6.92
C ARG A 843 30.07 35.16 -5.70
N LYS A 844 30.09 34.10 -4.90
CA LYS A 844 30.94 33.95 -3.71
C LYS A 844 32.27 33.29 -4.09
N GLY A 845 33.38 33.96 -3.81
CA GLY A 845 34.74 33.45 -4.03
C GLY A 845 35.47 33.17 -2.71
N PHE A 846 36.55 32.38 -2.77
CA PHE A 846 37.43 32.09 -1.65
C PHE A 846 38.89 32.26 -2.05
N GLU A 847 39.61 33.13 -1.34
CA GLU A 847 41.05 33.31 -1.47
C GLU A 847 41.64 33.60 -0.08
N GLY A 848 42.72 32.92 0.29
CA GLY A 848 43.41 33.16 1.57
C GLY A 848 42.56 32.93 2.85
N GLY A 849 41.57 32.03 2.81
CA GLY A 849 40.76 31.69 3.99
C GLY A 849 39.70 32.73 4.39
N ARG A 850 39.39 33.71 3.53
CA ARG A 850 38.23 34.61 3.71
C ARG A 850 37.30 34.53 2.51
N ALA A 851 36.01 34.51 2.79
CA ALA A 851 34.98 34.64 1.76
C ALA A 851 34.82 36.10 1.38
N TYR A 852 34.75 36.39 0.08
CA TYR A 852 34.35 37.71 -0.43
C TYR A 852 33.30 37.55 -1.54
N TRP A 853 32.50 38.61 -1.71
CA TRP A 853 31.54 38.74 -2.80
C TRP A 853 32.17 39.57 -3.92
N GLN A 854 32.27 39.00 -5.12
CA GLN A 854 32.81 39.71 -6.28
C GLN A 854 31.68 40.02 -7.25
N HIS A 855 31.62 41.28 -7.69
CA HIS A 855 30.70 41.73 -8.72
C HIS A 855 31.24 41.29 -10.09
N ASP A 856 30.54 40.39 -10.78
CA ASP A 856 30.97 39.85 -12.07
C ASP A 856 30.50 40.77 -13.21
N VAL A 857 31.42 41.57 -13.76
CA VAL A 857 31.14 42.54 -14.86
C VAL A 857 31.27 41.87 -16.24
N THR A 858 31.51 40.56 -16.33
CA THR A 858 31.94 39.93 -17.61
C THR A 858 30.86 39.22 -18.42
N ASN A 859 29.57 39.40 -18.11
CA ASN A 859 28.49 38.71 -18.84
C ASN A 859 27.33 39.61 -19.31
N GLU A 860 27.63 40.81 -19.79
CA GLU A 860 26.75 41.52 -20.73
C GLU A 860 27.12 41.14 -22.18
N ARG A 861 26.64 39.98 -22.65
CA ARG A 861 26.40 39.75 -24.08
C ARG A 861 24.91 39.74 -24.30
N PHE A 862 24.43 40.87 -24.83
CA PHE A 862 23.11 41.07 -25.40
C PHE A 862 22.76 39.95 -26.39
N PHE A 863 21.63 39.28 -26.17
CA PHE A 863 20.83 38.69 -27.23
C PHE A 863 19.57 39.55 -27.37
N GLU A 864 19.63 40.56 -28.23
CA GLU A 864 18.42 41.10 -28.87
C GLU A 864 18.15 40.30 -30.15
N PRO A 865 16.88 39.99 -30.47
CA PRO A 865 16.52 39.32 -31.72
C PRO A 865 16.59 40.30 -32.90
N GLU A 866 17.19 39.85 -34.01
CA GLU A 866 17.26 40.60 -35.27
C GLU A 866 15.87 41.03 -35.77
N PRO A 867 15.74 42.28 -36.28
CA PRO A 867 14.53 42.76 -36.93
C PRO A 867 14.44 42.33 -38.41
N SER A 868 13.22 42.12 -38.89
CA SER A 868 12.90 41.79 -40.28
C SER A 868 13.36 42.88 -41.27
N LYS A 869 13.90 42.42 -42.41
CA LYS A 869 14.61 43.12 -43.50
C LYS A 869 13.90 44.26 -44.27
N GLU A 870 12.87 44.94 -43.74
CA GLU A 870 12.08 45.90 -44.52
C GLU A 870 12.12 47.38 -44.07
N LYS A 871 12.99 47.79 -43.14
CA LYS A 871 13.09 49.22 -42.73
C LYS A 871 14.52 49.72 -42.45
N VAL A 872 15.46 49.54 -43.39
CA VAL A 872 16.80 50.18 -43.31
C VAL A 872 17.09 51.03 -44.56
N GLN A 873 16.13 51.86 -44.98
CA GLN A 873 16.37 52.80 -46.08
C GLN A 873 15.75 54.19 -45.92
N GLN A 874 15.45 54.63 -44.69
CA GLN A 874 14.90 55.98 -44.48
C GLN A 874 15.37 56.74 -43.25
N TRP A 875 16.43 56.30 -42.55
CA TRP A 875 17.01 57.03 -41.41
C TRP A 875 18.55 57.11 -41.53
N PHE A 876 19.02 57.45 -42.74
CA PHE A 876 20.24 58.25 -42.90
C PHE A 876 19.85 59.72 -42.92
#